data_AF-A0A412D0J1-F1
#
_entry.id   AF-A0A412D0J1-F1
#
_cell.length_a   1.000
_cell.length_b   1.000
_cell.length_c   1.000
_cell.angle_alpha   90.00
_cell.angle_beta   90.00
_cell.angle_gamma   90.00
#
_symmetry.space_group_name_H-M   'P 1'
#
loop_
_entity.id
_entity.type
_entity.pdbx_description
1 polymer ?
#
loop_
_entity_poly.entity_id
_entity_poly.type
_entity_poly.pdbx_seq_one_letter_code
_entity_poly.pdbx_strand_id
1 'polypeptide(L)'
;MRRTITILCLCLTCISHLQAQLNAETLIDQYGAIRSDITKEACKIVGFKDKETIKLINNNSINDFKEALNKQKEWTQFYMIVNFSNKPLNGTNIDEYNKKICDIRKNYELKLLENYADKRDAIIDAFGKYIAKISSLTEECTLFNSDKGNNYKNYLDKYNNGHFVKLIETDGISQDENKSTESKETIKEGQNNANPVPKGSQTTNNDPDNPANNITIQFDISHIKYLIYILALIVLIVLTKKYLKYKKMAKTNIMIEQPKENTESKIDLNNDPEDTDNNKNDNCNLEKEPSVPTTNETDIESSKITPATDASSDSDALTPHEDPVPPVVPIPPIDKVDPPAPSPSQSQINAFAEDADEWIIVGASVQGNGHIATNTPCQDNNKYEYLGNGWGIAITSDGAGSAKNSHVGSGIVVNRAMIHFKNLIKKEEWIKKDKLPTEVRWTKLSYQVLKLVHDELESFAKTKECDFKSLSATVIVVIHSPTGLLVTHVGDGRAGYKDMDGEWHSMITPHKGEEANQTIFLSSEFWNIPFYEMSGVMVPEARIIKEKVQAFTLMSDGCENTSWKFNQYDESTEKYYDPNLPFANFFDPILATFRSFRSKKVSLEKRKTKWHDFIKEGNKSFIKETDDKTMILAVLYKL
;
A
#
# COMPACT_ATOMS: atom_id res chain seq x y z
N MET A 1 22.41 -36.39 40.89
CA MET A 1 21.10 -35.69 40.92
C MET A 1 21.14 -34.27 40.31
N ARG A 2 22.07 -33.95 39.40
CA ARG A 2 22.18 -32.64 38.71
C ARG A 2 22.15 -32.74 37.18
N ARG A 3 22.05 -33.96 36.62
CA ARG A 3 21.90 -34.21 35.18
C ARG A 3 20.48 -34.67 34.79
N THR A 4 19.68 -35.13 35.76
CA THR A 4 18.29 -35.55 35.54
C THR A 4 17.30 -34.38 35.59
N ILE A 5 17.59 -33.30 36.34
CA ILE A 5 16.69 -32.14 36.46
C ILE A 5 16.85 -31.18 35.27
N THR A 6 18.04 -31.10 34.66
CA THR A 6 18.25 -30.25 33.47
C THR A 6 17.65 -30.87 32.20
N ILE A 7 17.59 -32.20 32.11
CA ILE A 7 16.90 -32.88 31.01
C ILE A 7 15.38 -32.81 31.21
N LEU A 8 14.88 -32.89 32.45
CA LEU A 8 13.45 -32.70 32.72
C LEU A 8 12.99 -31.25 32.47
N CYS A 9 13.81 -30.24 32.79
CA CYS A 9 13.50 -28.85 32.45
C CYS A 9 13.68 -28.53 30.95
N LEU A 10 14.61 -29.16 30.22
CA LEU A 10 14.66 -29.04 28.75
C LEU A 10 13.55 -29.85 28.04
N CYS A 11 12.96 -30.85 28.70
CA CYS A 11 11.77 -31.54 28.19
C CYS A 11 10.45 -30.86 28.59
N LEU A 12 10.43 -29.96 29.58
CA LEU A 12 9.22 -29.23 30.01
C LEU A 12 9.18 -27.75 29.58
N THR A 13 10.24 -27.21 28.97
CA THR A 13 10.18 -25.96 28.19
C THR A 13 10.09 -26.20 26.67
N CYS A 14 9.85 -27.44 26.25
CA CYS A 14 9.56 -27.83 24.86
C CYS A 14 8.12 -28.32 24.66
N ILE A 15 7.18 -28.04 25.57
CA ILE A 15 5.76 -28.40 25.42
C ILE A 15 4.84 -27.18 25.63
N SER A 16 5.25 -26.03 25.10
CA SER A 16 4.31 -24.92 24.90
C SER A 16 4.57 -24.17 23.60
N HIS A 17 4.91 -24.90 22.54
CA HIS A 17 4.71 -24.56 21.12
C HIS A 17 4.72 -25.85 20.29
N LEU A 18 3.86 -26.79 20.68
CA LEU A 18 3.39 -27.81 19.76
C LEU A 18 1.89 -27.56 19.53
N GLN A 19 1.56 -26.33 19.09
CA GLN A 19 0.37 -26.17 18.27
C GLN A 19 0.63 -27.07 17.07
N ALA A 20 -0.21 -28.07 16.81
CA ALA A 20 -0.10 -28.78 15.55
C ALA A 20 -0.52 -27.80 14.45
N GLN A 21 0.50 -27.11 13.97
CA GLN A 21 0.48 -26.27 12.80
C GLN A 21 0.56 -27.23 11.60
N LEU A 22 -0.13 -26.90 10.51
CA LEU A 22 0.09 -27.56 9.22
C LEU A 22 1.59 -27.73 9.01
N ASN A 23 2.04 -28.98 8.85
CA ASN A 23 3.47 -29.25 8.73
C ASN A 23 3.99 -28.65 7.41
N ALA A 24 5.31 -28.44 7.35
CA ALA A 24 5.93 -27.83 6.17
C ALA A 24 5.64 -28.62 4.89
N GLU A 25 5.54 -29.96 4.97
CA GLU A 25 5.23 -30.82 3.83
C GLU A 25 3.83 -30.53 3.26
N THR A 26 2.81 -30.38 4.12
CA THR A 26 1.44 -30.06 3.70
C THR A 26 1.36 -28.66 3.10
N LEU A 27 2.03 -27.68 3.70
CA LEU A 27 2.09 -26.32 3.16
C LEU A 27 2.80 -26.30 1.80
N ILE A 28 3.91 -27.04 1.66
CA ILE A 28 4.62 -27.18 0.38
C ILE A 28 3.73 -27.83 -0.67
N ASP A 29 2.96 -28.86 -0.33
CA ASP A 29 2.08 -29.51 -1.30
C ASP A 29 0.97 -28.57 -1.78
N GLN A 30 0.27 -27.89 -0.85
CA GLN A 30 -0.86 -27.00 -1.20
C GLN A 30 -0.43 -25.74 -1.95
N TYR A 31 0.57 -25.00 -1.42
CA TYR A 31 1.09 -23.81 -2.11
C TYR A 31 1.89 -24.20 -3.36
N GLY A 32 2.55 -25.35 -3.34
CA GLY A 32 3.25 -25.94 -4.48
C GLY A 32 2.32 -26.28 -5.65
N ALA A 33 1.11 -26.77 -5.37
CA ALA A 33 0.08 -26.99 -6.38
C ALA A 33 -0.26 -25.68 -7.12
N ILE A 34 -0.41 -24.57 -6.39
CA ILE A 34 -0.64 -23.24 -6.99
C ILE A 34 0.55 -22.83 -7.87
N ARG A 35 1.80 -23.01 -7.40
CA ARG A 35 2.99 -22.75 -8.22
C ARG A 35 3.00 -23.58 -9.51
N SER A 36 2.71 -24.88 -9.39
CA SER A 36 2.63 -25.79 -10.54
C SER A 36 1.59 -25.31 -11.56
N ASP A 37 0.40 -24.91 -11.09
CA ASP A 37 -0.66 -24.38 -11.94
C ASP A 37 -0.24 -23.09 -12.64
N ILE A 38 0.39 -22.17 -11.92
CA ILE A 38 0.96 -20.93 -12.49
C ILE A 38 1.95 -21.26 -13.61
N THR A 39 2.89 -22.18 -13.38
CA THR A 39 3.89 -22.58 -14.38
C THR A 39 3.23 -23.24 -15.60
N LYS A 40 2.23 -24.10 -15.39
CA LYS A 40 1.46 -24.72 -16.49
C LYS A 40 0.69 -23.69 -17.30
N GLU A 41 0.13 -22.67 -16.64
CA GLU A 41 -0.58 -21.60 -17.31
C GLU A 41 0.38 -20.73 -18.13
N ALA A 42 1.56 -20.42 -17.59
CA ALA A 42 2.62 -19.75 -18.33
C ALA A 42 3.01 -20.54 -19.59
N CYS A 43 3.14 -21.88 -19.50
CA CYS A 43 3.39 -22.73 -20.67
C CYS A 43 2.32 -22.54 -21.75
N LYS A 44 1.03 -22.50 -21.37
CA LYS A 44 -0.07 -22.29 -22.33
C LYS A 44 0.04 -20.94 -23.02
N ILE A 45 0.29 -19.87 -22.26
CA ILE A 45 0.38 -18.50 -22.78
C ILE A 45 1.52 -18.38 -23.79
N VAL A 46 2.71 -18.88 -23.46
CA VAL A 46 3.88 -18.79 -24.36
C VAL A 46 3.80 -19.80 -25.51
N GLY A 47 2.84 -20.74 -25.47
CA GLY A 47 2.67 -21.77 -26.49
C GLY A 47 3.66 -22.93 -26.37
N PHE A 48 4.21 -23.18 -25.18
CA PHE A 48 5.09 -24.32 -24.89
C PHE A 48 4.28 -25.63 -24.90
N LYS A 49 4.66 -26.58 -25.78
CA LYS A 49 3.85 -27.79 -26.08
C LYS A 49 4.55 -29.12 -25.77
N ASP A 50 5.80 -29.12 -25.33
CA ASP A 50 6.51 -30.37 -25.03
C ASP A 50 5.90 -31.05 -23.79
N LYS A 51 5.16 -32.13 -24.05
CA LYS A 51 4.42 -32.88 -23.03
C LYS A 51 5.34 -33.56 -22.03
N GLU A 52 6.50 -34.05 -22.45
CA GLU A 52 7.42 -34.74 -21.54
C GLU A 52 8.07 -33.75 -20.58
N THR A 53 8.42 -32.56 -21.06
CA THR A 53 8.92 -31.49 -20.18
C THR A 53 7.83 -30.94 -19.26
N ILE A 54 6.61 -30.69 -19.74
CA ILE A 54 5.50 -30.21 -18.89
C ILE A 54 5.17 -31.18 -17.74
N LYS A 55 5.30 -32.50 -17.96
CA LYS A 55 5.08 -33.52 -16.90
C LYS A 55 6.03 -33.37 -15.72
N LEU A 56 7.18 -32.72 -15.91
CA LEU A 56 8.17 -32.49 -14.84
C LEU A 56 7.76 -31.36 -13.87
N ILE A 57 6.68 -30.61 -14.17
CA ILE A 57 6.13 -29.60 -13.26
C ILE A 57 5.40 -30.30 -12.13
N ASN A 58 6.02 -30.35 -10.95
CA ASN A 58 5.47 -30.95 -9.74
C ASN A 58 5.24 -29.90 -8.63
N ASN A 59 4.44 -30.27 -7.62
CA ASN A 59 4.06 -29.35 -6.54
C ASN A 59 5.29 -28.95 -5.70
N ASN A 60 6.14 -29.92 -5.38
CA ASN A 60 7.27 -29.75 -4.47
C ASN A 60 8.41 -28.92 -5.05
N SER A 61 8.65 -29.03 -6.36
CA SER A 61 9.71 -28.31 -7.08
C SER A 61 9.40 -28.17 -8.57
N ILE A 62 9.91 -27.11 -9.20
CA ILE A 62 9.89 -26.98 -10.67
C ILE A 62 11.30 -27.08 -11.26
N ASN A 63 12.28 -27.54 -10.49
CA ASN A 63 13.68 -27.63 -10.94
C ASN A 63 13.85 -28.58 -12.12
N ASP A 64 13.23 -29.76 -12.10
CA ASP A 64 13.34 -30.74 -13.18
C ASP A 64 12.78 -30.18 -14.49
N PHE A 65 11.63 -29.50 -14.41
CA PHE A 65 11.05 -28.76 -15.54
C PHE A 65 11.99 -27.67 -16.04
N LYS A 66 12.54 -26.85 -15.13
CA LYS A 66 13.48 -25.77 -15.46
C LYS A 66 14.74 -26.32 -16.15
N GLU A 67 15.30 -27.41 -15.67
CA GLU A 67 16.50 -28.04 -16.25
C GLU A 67 16.22 -28.66 -17.62
N ALA A 68 15.07 -29.30 -17.79
CA ALA A 68 14.63 -29.80 -19.09
C ALA A 68 14.38 -28.65 -20.08
N LEU A 69 13.75 -27.56 -19.63
CA LEU A 69 13.50 -26.36 -20.43
C LEU A 69 14.80 -25.68 -20.85
N ASN A 70 15.81 -25.60 -19.97
CA ASN A 70 17.13 -25.02 -20.29
C ASN A 70 17.85 -25.73 -21.44
N LYS A 71 17.56 -27.02 -21.66
CA LYS A 71 18.16 -27.81 -22.75
C LYS A 71 17.54 -27.48 -24.11
N GLN A 72 16.39 -26.78 -24.14
CA GLN A 72 15.66 -26.40 -25.35
C GLN A 72 16.01 -24.95 -25.73
N LYS A 73 16.99 -24.79 -26.63
CA LYS A 73 17.56 -23.48 -26.99
C LYS A 73 16.52 -22.50 -27.54
N GLU A 74 15.51 -23.01 -28.23
CA GLU A 74 14.39 -22.25 -28.79
C GLU A 74 13.49 -21.62 -27.71
N TRP A 75 13.58 -22.08 -26.46
CA TRP A 75 12.79 -21.58 -25.32
C TRP A 75 13.62 -20.77 -24.33
N THR A 76 14.79 -20.26 -24.72
CA THR A 76 15.68 -19.48 -23.84
C THR A 76 14.94 -18.32 -23.15
N GLN A 77 14.06 -17.62 -23.86
CA GLN A 77 13.28 -16.53 -23.26
C GLN A 77 12.34 -17.04 -22.16
N PHE A 78 11.62 -18.14 -22.42
CA PHE A 78 10.72 -18.74 -21.44
C PHE A 78 11.48 -19.35 -20.25
N TYR A 79 12.63 -19.95 -20.51
CA TYR A 79 13.55 -20.41 -19.47
C TYR A 79 13.94 -19.27 -18.52
N MET A 80 14.27 -18.07 -19.04
CA MET A 80 14.61 -16.92 -18.21
C MET A 80 13.45 -16.50 -17.29
N ILE A 81 12.21 -16.54 -17.81
CA ILE A 81 10.99 -16.25 -17.03
C ILE A 81 10.81 -17.27 -15.89
N VAL A 82 10.92 -18.55 -16.21
CA VAL A 82 10.79 -19.66 -15.24
C VAL A 82 11.90 -19.60 -14.20
N ASN A 83 13.15 -19.38 -14.63
CA ASN A 83 14.31 -19.33 -13.76
C ASN A 83 14.24 -18.15 -12.78
N PHE A 84 13.84 -16.97 -13.24
CA PHE A 84 13.63 -15.80 -12.38
C PHE A 84 12.56 -16.05 -11.30
N SER A 85 11.55 -16.84 -11.65
CA SER A 85 10.42 -17.17 -10.76
C SER A 85 10.64 -18.44 -9.92
N ASN A 86 11.77 -19.14 -10.10
CA ASN A 86 12.05 -20.41 -9.45
C ASN A 86 12.65 -20.22 -8.05
N LYS A 87 11.84 -19.70 -7.11
CA LYS A 87 12.20 -19.63 -5.69
C LYS A 87 11.78 -20.91 -4.94
N PRO A 88 12.59 -21.41 -3.99
CA PRO A 88 12.19 -22.54 -3.15
C PRO A 88 11.02 -22.15 -2.23
N LEU A 89 10.02 -23.04 -2.15
CA LEU A 89 8.96 -22.96 -1.15
C LEU A 89 9.49 -23.57 0.13
N ASN A 90 9.72 -22.72 1.12
CA ASN A 90 10.14 -23.10 2.46
C ASN A 90 9.67 -22.00 3.42
N GLY A 91 9.62 -22.28 4.71
CA GLY A 91 9.25 -21.30 5.72
C GLY A 91 8.74 -21.94 7.00
N THR A 92 8.53 -21.11 8.01
CA THR A 92 8.12 -21.55 9.35
C THR A 92 6.62 -21.35 9.66
N ASN A 93 5.90 -20.58 8.83
CA ASN A 93 4.47 -20.28 9.01
C ASN A 93 3.77 -20.00 7.67
N ILE A 94 2.44 -19.89 7.70
CA ILE A 94 1.57 -19.72 6.51
C ILE A 94 1.89 -18.43 5.75
N ASP A 95 2.16 -17.32 6.45
CA ASP A 95 2.39 -16.01 5.83
C ASP A 95 3.62 -16.02 4.92
N GLU A 96 4.67 -16.76 5.30
CA GLU A 96 5.86 -16.94 4.47
C GLU A 96 5.55 -17.69 3.16
N TYR A 97 4.71 -18.72 3.20
CA TYR A 97 4.28 -19.45 1.99
C TYR A 97 3.38 -18.59 1.10
N ASN A 98 2.42 -17.88 1.70
CA ASN A 98 1.56 -16.91 1.02
C ASN A 98 2.38 -15.86 0.27
N LYS A 99 3.31 -15.21 0.97
CA LYS A 99 4.21 -14.19 0.38
C LYS A 99 5.00 -14.77 -0.80
N LYS A 100 5.56 -15.97 -0.66
CA LYS A 100 6.35 -16.61 -1.72
C LYS A 100 5.54 -16.94 -2.96
N ILE A 101 4.32 -17.47 -2.80
CA ILE A 101 3.49 -17.76 -3.97
C ILE A 101 2.97 -16.49 -4.62
N CYS A 102 2.63 -15.46 -3.84
CA CYS A 102 2.31 -14.13 -4.36
C CYS A 102 3.46 -13.55 -5.21
N ASP A 103 4.69 -13.62 -4.70
CA ASP A 103 5.90 -13.21 -5.42
C ASP A 103 6.08 -13.99 -6.73
N ILE A 104 5.97 -15.33 -6.67
CA ILE A 104 6.13 -16.20 -7.85
C ILE A 104 5.08 -15.86 -8.91
N ARG A 105 3.79 -15.82 -8.52
CA ARG A 105 2.68 -15.44 -9.41
C ARG A 105 2.95 -14.13 -10.12
N LYS A 106 3.35 -13.12 -9.35
CA LYS A 106 3.62 -11.77 -9.85
C LYS A 106 4.82 -11.72 -10.78
N ASN A 107 5.90 -12.43 -10.43
CA ASN A 107 7.10 -12.47 -11.26
C ASN A 107 6.83 -13.10 -12.62
N TYR A 108 6.04 -14.18 -12.65
CA TYR A 108 5.56 -14.74 -13.92
C TYR A 108 4.72 -13.72 -14.70
N GLU A 109 3.74 -13.08 -14.06
CA GLU A 109 2.88 -12.09 -14.72
C GLU A 109 3.69 -10.94 -15.33
N LEU A 110 4.58 -10.32 -14.56
CA LEU A 110 5.44 -9.22 -15.02
C LEU A 110 6.35 -9.67 -16.17
N LYS A 111 7.06 -10.78 -16.00
CA LYS A 111 8.01 -11.27 -17.00
C LYS A 111 7.32 -11.79 -18.26
N LEU A 112 6.10 -12.29 -18.17
CA LEU A 112 5.30 -12.59 -19.35
C LEU A 112 4.84 -11.31 -20.06
N LEU A 113 4.39 -10.29 -19.33
CA LEU A 113 3.98 -9.01 -19.92
C LEU A 113 5.15 -8.28 -20.61
N GLU A 114 6.35 -8.33 -20.03
CA GLU A 114 7.57 -7.77 -20.64
C GLU A 114 7.92 -8.44 -21.98
N ASN A 115 7.70 -9.74 -22.11
CA ASN A 115 8.19 -10.55 -23.24
C ASN A 115 7.12 -10.92 -24.28
N TYR A 116 5.84 -10.82 -23.91
CA TYR A 116 4.69 -11.21 -24.73
C TYR A 116 3.59 -10.14 -24.60
N ALA A 117 3.94 -8.90 -24.93
CA ALA A 117 3.05 -7.75 -24.83
C ALA A 117 1.77 -7.90 -25.69
N ASP A 118 1.86 -8.66 -26.79
CA ASP A 118 0.73 -9.05 -27.66
C ASP A 118 -0.30 -9.93 -26.95
N LYS A 119 0.07 -10.57 -25.85
CA LYS A 119 -0.81 -11.47 -25.06
C LYS A 119 -1.27 -10.83 -23.74
N ARG A 120 -1.19 -9.50 -23.63
CA ARG A 120 -1.45 -8.76 -22.39
C ARG A 120 -2.74 -9.16 -21.67
N ASP A 121 -3.87 -9.15 -22.37
CA ASP A 121 -5.16 -9.42 -21.75
C ASP A 121 -5.28 -10.89 -21.32
N ALA A 122 -4.79 -11.81 -22.15
CA ALA A 122 -4.71 -13.23 -21.81
C ALA A 122 -3.83 -13.49 -20.58
N ILE A 123 -2.72 -12.75 -20.43
CA ILE A 123 -1.84 -12.83 -19.24
C ILE A 123 -2.57 -12.32 -18.00
N ILE A 124 -3.17 -11.13 -18.07
CA ILE A 124 -3.87 -10.51 -16.94
C ILE A 124 -5.03 -11.40 -16.47
N ASP A 125 -5.85 -11.90 -17.40
CA ASP A 125 -6.99 -12.76 -17.08
C ASP A 125 -6.54 -14.11 -16.49
N ALA A 126 -5.53 -14.73 -17.12
CA ALA A 126 -5.01 -16.01 -16.67
C ALA A 126 -4.35 -15.92 -15.29
N PHE A 127 -3.71 -14.79 -14.96
CA PHE A 127 -2.98 -14.63 -13.70
C PHE A 127 -3.81 -14.01 -12.57
N GLY A 128 -4.84 -13.23 -12.90
CA GLY A 128 -5.74 -12.60 -11.92
C GLY A 128 -6.47 -13.61 -11.04
N LYS A 129 -6.86 -14.76 -11.59
CA LYS A 129 -7.56 -15.83 -10.85
C LYS A 129 -6.76 -16.37 -9.65
N TYR A 130 -5.43 -16.31 -9.71
CA TYR A 130 -4.59 -16.82 -8.64
C TYR A 130 -4.58 -15.92 -7.40
N ILE A 131 -4.96 -14.64 -7.51
CA ILE A 131 -5.04 -13.73 -6.36
C ILE A 131 -6.08 -14.27 -5.36
N ALA A 132 -7.29 -14.54 -5.84
CA ALA A 132 -8.36 -15.11 -5.02
C ALA A 132 -8.02 -16.54 -4.55
N LYS A 133 -7.41 -17.36 -5.41
CA LYS A 133 -7.01 -18.74 -5.05
C LYS A 133 -5.99 -18.76 -3.90
N ILE A 134 -4.99 -17.88 -3.94
CA ILE A 134 -3.99 -17.75 -2.87
C ILE A 134 -4.64 -17.23 -1.58
N SER A 135 -5.45 -16.17 -1.66
CA SER A 135 -6.14 -15.61 -0.48
C SER A 135 -7.03 -16.65 0.20
N SER A 136 -7.85 -17.37 -0.58
CA SER A 136 -8.75 -18.40 -0.05
C SER A 136 -7.99 -19.54 0.62
N LEU A 137 -6.88 -19.99 0.04
CA LEU A 137 -6.04 -21.04 0.65
C LEU A 137 -5.39 -20.55 1.94
N THR A 138 -4.87 -19.31 1.96
CA THR A 138 -4.26 -18.70 3.14
C THR A 138 -5.27 -18.54 4.28
N GLU A 139 -6.49 -18.09 3.99
CA GLU A 139 -7.59 -18.02 4.96
C GLU A 139 -7.94 -19.40 5.53
N GLU A 140 -8.04 -20.40 4.64
CA GLU A 140 -8.34 -21.77 5.04
C GLU A 140 -7.25 -22.36 5.94
N CYS A 141 -5.98 -22.20 5.57
CA CYS A 141 -4.83 -22.64 6.39
C CYS A 141 -4.84 -21.97 7.77
N THR A 142 -5.13 -20.67 7.81
CA THR A 142 -5.13 -19.87 9.03
C THR A 142 -6.27 -20.28 9.96
N LEU A 143 -7.47 -20.51 9.41
CA LEU A 143 -8.59 -21.02 10.19
C LEU A 143 -8.30 -22.43 10.70
N PHE A 144 -7.75 -23.31 9.86
CA PHE A 144 -7.39 -24.67 10.27
C PHE A 144 -6.40 -24.68 11.45
N ASN A 145 -5.33 -23.88 11.36
CA ASN A 145 -4.32 -23.79 12.42
C ASN A 145 -4.87 -23.17 13.72
N SER A 146 -5.77 -22.19 13.63
CA SER A 146 -6.33 -21.52 14.81
C SER A 146 -7.46 -22.30 15.49
N ASP A 147 -8.21 -23.11 14.73
CA ASP A 147 -9.41 -23.79 15.24
C ASP A 147 -9.13 -25.17 15.87
N LYS A 148 -7.86 -25.60 15.95
CA LYS A 148 -7.47 -26.84 16.63
C LYS A 148 -7.96 -26.89 18.09
N GLY A 149 -7.90 -25.77 18.80
CA GLY A 149 -8.36 -25.68 20.19
C GLY A 149 -9.87 -25.87 20.37
N ASN A 150 -10.64 -25.74 19.29
CA ASN A 150 -12.09 -25.91 19.24
C ASN A 150 -12.48 -27.17 18.44
N ASN A 151 -11.57 -28.14 18.37
CA ASN A 151 -11.76 -29.42 17.68
C ASN A 151 -12.23 -29.25 16.22
N TYR A 152 -11.70 -28.23 15.54
CA TYR A 152 -11.97 -27.93 14.13
C TYR A 152 -13.44 -27.64 13.78
N LYS A 153 -14.28 -27.30 14.76
CA LYS A 153 -15.71 -27.06 14.53
C LYS A 153 -15.98 -25.87 13.59
N ASN A 154 -15.32 -24.73 13.82
CA ASN A 154 -15.50 -23.56 12.96
C ASN A 154 -14.90 -23.79 11.56
N TYR A 155 -13.81 -24.56 11.47
CA TYR A 155 -13.22 -24.97 10.22
C TYR A 155 -14.19 -25.87 9.43
N LEU A 156 -14.76 -26.91 10.05
CA LEU A 156 -15.71 -27.81 9.40
C LEU A 156 -17.02 -27.11 9.02
N ASP A 157 -17.47 -26.13 9.82
CA ASP A 157 -18.64 -25.32 9.49
C ASP A 157 -18.42 -24.46 8.22
N LYS A 158 -17.21 -23.91 8.04
CA LYS A 158 -16.87 -23.05 6.88
C LYS A 158 -16.34 -23.82 5.67
N TYR A 159 -15.59 -24.90 5.88
CA TYR A 159 -14.86 -25.69 4.88
C TYR A 159 -15.14 -27.19 5.05
N ASN A 160 -16.42 -27.58 5.02
CA ASN A 160 -16.85 -28.97 5.15
C ASN A 160 -16.25 -29.94 4.10
N ASN A 161 -15.79 -29.42 2.96
CA ASN A 161 -15.04 -30.13 1.92
C ASN A 161 -13.66 -29.50 1.65
N GLY A 162 -13.08 -28.86 2.68
CA GLY A 162 -11.78 -28.19 2.60
C GLY A 162 -10.61 -29.15 2.40
N HIS A 163 -9.45 -28.57 2.06
CA HIS A 163 -8.20 -29.29 1.78
C HIS A 163 -7.71 -30.13 2.96
N PHE A 164 -8.06 -29.74 4.19
CA PHE A 164 -7.52 -30.31 5.42
C PHE A 164 -8.52 -31.19 6.19
N VAL A 165 -9.72 -31.42 5.65
CA VAL A 165 -10.74 -32.27 6.30
C VAL A 165 -10.21 -33.68 6.59
N LYS A 166 -9.47 -34.27 5.65
CA LYS A 166 -8.85 -35.60 5.82
C LYS A 166 -7.81 -35.65 6.93
N LEU A 167 -7.16 -34.52 7.23
CA LEU A 167 -6.18 -34.42 8.32
C LEU A 167 -6.86 -34.52 9.70
N ILE A 168 -8.11 -34.05 9.79
CA ILE A 168 -8.94 -34.13 11.01
C ILE A 168 -9.33 -35.59 11.28
N GLU A 169 -9.70 -36.34 10.24
CA GLU A 169 -10.06 -37.76 10.34
C GLU A 169 -8.86 -38.62 10.75
N THR A 170 -7.64 -38.28 10.33
CA THR A 170 -6.40 -38.98 10.73
C THR A 170 -5.91 -38.64 12.13
N ASP A 171 -6.20 -37.44 12.67
CA ASP A 171 -5.92 -37.08 14.08
C ASP A 171 -6.83 -37.85 15.06
N GLY A 172 -7.90 -38.50 14.56
CA GLY A 172 -8.87 -39.28 15.34
C GLY A 172 -8.59 -40.79 15.48
N ILE A 173 -7.47 -41.32 14.99
CA ILE A 173 -7.16 -42.76 15.10
C ILE A 173 -5.98 -43.00 16.04
N SER A 174 -6.28 -43.02 17.35
CA SER A 174 -5.72 -44.04 18.25
C SER A 174 -6.57 -44.20 19.52
N GLN A 175 -7.18 -45.38 19.62
CA GLN A 175 -7.74 -46.06 20.80
C GLN A 175 -8.98 -45.47 21.47
N ASP A 176 -10.14 -45.96 21.03
CA ASP A 176 -11.01 -46.73 21.93
C ASP A 176 -11.63 -47.90 21.14
N GLU A 177 -10.86 -48.99 21.02
CA GLU A 177 -11.43 -50.32 20.81
C GLU A 177 -11.89 -50.85 22.17
N ASN A 178 -13.20 -50.74 22.47
CA ASN A 178 -14.03 -51.83 22.99
C ASN A 178 -15.44 -51.35 23.34
N LYS A 179 -16.34 -51.40 22.35
CA LYS A 179 -17.55 -52.21 22.47
C LYS A 179 -18.24 -52.33 21.10
N SER A 180 -18.09 -53.54 20.54
CA SER A 180 -19.15 -54.28 19.83
C SER A 180 -20.55 -53.87 20.31
N THR A 181 -21.59 -53.70 19.51
CA THR A 181 -22.17 -54.50 18.42
C THR A 181 -23.40 -53.64 18.03
N GLU A 182 -23.91 -53.49 16.81
CA GLU A 182 -24.44 -54.50 15.89
C GLU A 182 -25.12 -53.73 14.73
N SER A 183 -24.98 -54.27 13.51
CA SER A 183 -25.85 -54.12 12.31
C SER A 183 -26.17 -52.72 11.75
N LYS A 184 -25.70 -52.36 10.53
CA LYS A 184 -26.26 -52.76 9.20
C LYS A 184 -27.78 -52.52 9.14
N GLU A 185 -28.38 -51.84 8.16
CA GLU A 185 -28.09 -51.75 6.73
C GLU A 185 -29.12 -50.82 6.05
N THR A 186 -28.73 -50.21 4.93
CA THR A 186 -29.53 -49.99 3.71
C THR A 186 -30.63 -48.91 3.65
N ILE A 187 -30.27 -47.81 2.97
CA ILE A 187 -30.92 -47.21 1.78
C ILE A 187 -32.38 -47.60 1.52
N LYS A 188 -33.28 -46.60 1.45
CA LYS A 188 -34.15 -46.38 0.27
C LYS A 188 -34.89 -45.05 0.30
N GLU A 189 -34.81 -44.40 -0.86
CA GLU A 189 -35.68 -43.33 -1.34
C GLU A 189 -37.16 -43.69 -1.22
N GLY A 190 -37.99 -42.69 -0.94
CA GLY A 190 -39.43 -42.83 -0.83
C GLY A 190 -40.13 -41.48 -0.80
N GLN A 191 -40.34 -40.97 -1.99
CA GLN A 191 -41.18 -39.83 -2.38
C GLN A 191 -42.47 -39.59 -1.57
N ASN A 192 -42.83 -38.30 -1.56
CA ASN A 192 -44.18 -37.73 -1.66
C ASN A 192 -44.99 -37.43 -0.39
N ASN A 193 -45.09 -36.11 -0.20
CA ASN A 193 -46.32 -35.32 -0.14
C ASN A 193 -47.09 -35.16 1.18
N ALA A 194 -47.52 -33.91 1.32
CA ALA A 194 -48.65 -33.40 2.07
C ALA A 194 -48.39 -33.05 3.56
N ASN A 195 -48.09 -31.76 3.75
CA ASN A 195 -48.68 -30.92 4.80
C ASN A 195 -50.14 -31.34 5.12
N PRO A 196 -50.60 -31.22 6.38
CA PRO A 196 -50.93 -29.89 6.88
C PRO A 196 -50.63 -29.62 8.37
N VAL A 197 -50.22 -28.37 8.61
CA VAL A 197 -50.34 -27.62 9.88
C VAL A 197 -51.81 -27.64 10.34
N PRO A 198 -52.12 -27.78 11.65
CA PRO A 198 -52.42 -26.58 12.44
C PRO A 198 -52.07 -26.60 13.94
N LYS A 199 -51.56 -25.43 14.37
CA LYS A 199 -51.94 -24.62 15.56
C LYS A 199 -51.84 -25.18 16.98
N GLY A 200 -51.24 -24.34 17.84
CA GLY A 200 -51.62 -24.14 19.24
C GLY A 200 -50.43 -24.32 20.19
N SER A 201 -49.72 -23.27 20.64
CA SER A 201 -50.10 -22.22 21.60
C SER A 201 -50.01 -22.66 23.07
N GLN A 202 -49.42 -21.75 23.88
CA GLN A 202 -49.31 -21.67 25.36
C GLN A 202 -47.96 -22.15 25.92
N THR A 203 -47.03 -21.33 26.45
CA THR A 203 -46.98 -20.17 27.39
C THR A 203 -47.48 -20.45 28.81
N THR A 204 -46.54 -20.45 29.77
CA THR A 204 -46.63 -19.96 31.18
C THR A 204 -45.20 -19.62 31.64
N ASN A 205 -44.76 -18.35 31.74
CA ASN A 205 -44.77 -17.46 32.94
C ASN A 205 -44.24 -18.15 34.23
N ASN A 206 -43.03 -17.80 34.73
CA ASN A 206 -42.67 -16.73 35.71
C ASN A 206 -43.39 -16.96 37.07
N ASP A 207 -42.81 -16.97 38.28
CA ASP A 207 -41.72 -16.18 38.90
C ASP A 207 -41.40 -16.76 40.35
N PRO A 208 -40.83 -16.07 41.38
CA PRO A 208 -39.51 -16.30 42.00
C PRO A 208 -39.49 -16.58 43.55
N ASP A 209 -38.30 -16.47 44.16
CA ASP A 209 -37.91 -16.40 45.61
C ASP A 209 -37.83 -17.72 46.43
N ASN A 210 -36.83 -18.09 47.26
CA ASN A 210 -35.49 -17.61 47.70
C ASN A 210 -34.90 -18.73 48.67
N PRO A 211 -33.88 -18.52 49.52
CA PRO A 211 -32.45 -18.88 49.44
C PRO A 211 -31.98 -20.11 50.28
N ALA A 212 -30.81 -20.69 49.97
CA ALA A 212 -29.85 -21.15 50.98
C ALA A 212 -28.47 -21.54 50.36
N ASN A 213 -27.46 -20.75 50.73
CA ASN A 213 -26.02 -21.00 50.81
C ASN A 213 -25.45 -22.39 50.44
N ASN A 214 -24.54 -22.38 49.46
CA ASN A 214 -23.26 -23.09 49.60
C ASN A 214 -22.16 -22.33 48.81
N ILE A 215 -21.48 -21.40 49.49
CA ILE A 215 -20.28 -20.74 48.96
C ILE A 215 -19.14 -21.74 49.04
N THR A 216 -18.80 -22.36 47.91
CA THR A 216 -17.49 -23.01 47.74
C THR A 216 -16.60 -22.02 47.00
N ILE A 217 -15.69 -21.38 47.73
CA ILE A 217 -14.64 -20.52 47.16
C ILE A 217 -13.71 -21.42 46.35
N GLN A 218 -13.85 -21.45 45.03
CA GLN A 218 -12.77 -21.92 44.16
C GLN A 218 -11.68 -20.85 44.13
N PHE A 219 -10.54 -21.15 44.75
CA PHE A 219 -9.31 -20.41 44.51
C PHE A 219 -8.88 -20.63 43.06
N ASP A 220 -8.93 -19.57 42.26
CA ASP A 220 -8.49 -19.60 40.86
C ASP A 220 -6.96 -19.80 40.81
N ILE A 221 -6.57 -21.02 40.47
CA ILE A 221 -5.18 -21.48 40.30
C ILE A 221 -4.44 -20.64 39.24
N SER A 222 -5.15 -19.93 38.37
CA SER A 222 -4.58 -19.07 37.33
C SER A 222 -3.85 -17.85 37.90
N HIS A 223 -4.38 -17.24 38.97
CA HIS A 223 -3.74 -16.07 39.59
C HIS A 223 -2.46 -16.43 40.35
N ILE A 224 -2.41 -17.63 40.95
CA ILE A 224 -1.19 -18.14 41.62
C ILE A 224 -0.09 -18.40 40.59
N LYS A 225 -0.44 -18.95 39.41
CA LYS A 225 0.51 -19.13 38.30
C LYS A 225 1.06 -17.79 37.81
N TYR A 226 0.21 -16.79 37.63
CA TYR A 226 0.62 -15.44 37.20
C TYR A 226 1.58 -14.79 38.21
N LEU A 227 1.30 -14.95 39.52
CA LEU A 227 2.16 -14.44 40.58
C LEU A 227 3.55 -15.12 40.59
N ILE A 228 3.60 -16.42 40.32
CA ILE A 228 4.86 -17.17 40.19
C ILE A 228 5.65 -16.73 38.96
N TYR A 229 5.00 -16.46 37.82
CA TYR A 229 5.66 -15.93 36.62
C TYR A 229 6.24 -14.53 36.86
N ILE A 230 5.51 -13.66 37.56
CA ILE A 230 5.99 -12.32 37.93
C ILE A 230 7.20 -12.41 38.85
N LEU A 231 7.16 -13.28 39.87
CA LEU A 231 8.30 -13.51 40.76
C LEU A 231 9.53 -14.05 40.01
N ALA A 232 9.33 -14.97 39.07
CA ALA A 232 10.41 -15.50 38.22
C ALA A 232 11.01 -14.41 37.30
N LEU A 233 10.18 -13.52 36.74
CA LEU A 233 10.63 -12.40 35.91
C LEU A 233 11.44 -11.39 36.72
N ILE A 234 11.01 -11.08 37.95
CA ILE A 234 11.74 -10.20 38.88
C ILE A 234 13.12 -10.79 39.21
N VAL A 235 13.19 -12.09 39.51
CA VAL A 235 14.48 -12.79 39.76
C VAL A 235 15.38 -12.72 38.53
N LEU A 236 14.83 -12.92 37.33
CA LEU A 236 15.58 -12.83 36.08
C LEU A 236 16.17 -11.42 35.89
N ILE A 237 15.37 -10.37 36.07
CA ILE A 237 15.82 -8.98 35.95
C ILE A 237 16.93 -8.66 36.96
N VAL A 238 16.81 -9.15 38.21
CA VAL A 238 17.84 -8.97 39.24
C VAL A 238 19.15 -9.67 38.85
N LEU A 239 19.08 -10.89 38.32
CA LEU A 239 20.25 -11.64 37.84
C LEU A 239 20.90 -10.93 36.64
N THR A 240 20.12 -10.41 35.69
CA THR A 240 20.64 -9.67 34.53
C THR A 240 21.32 -8.37 34.95
N LYS A 241 20.74 -7.63 35.91
CA LYS A 241 21.37 -6.43 36.49
C LYS A 241 22.67 -6.78 37.23
N LYS A 242 22.70 -7.89 37.98
CA LYS A 242 23.90 -8.36 38.68
C LYS A 242 25.00 -8.76 37.70
N TYR A 243 24.63 -9.44 36.60
CA TYR A 243 25.55 -9.80 35.51
C TYR A 243 26.13 -8.58 34.80
N LEU A 244 25.30 -7.59 34.46
CA LEU A 244 25.75 -6.33 33.84
C LEU A 244 26.68 -5.55 34.76
N LYS A 245 26.42 -5.52 36.07
CA LYS A 245 27.32 -4.92 37.07
C LYS A 245 28.67 -5.64 37.13
N TYR A 246 28.66 -6.98 37.10
CA TYR A 246 29.88 -7.81 37.09
C TYR A 246 30.71 -7.57 35.82
N LYS A 247 30.05 -7.50 34.65
CA LYS A 247 30.69 -7.19 33.36
C LYS A 247 31.30 -5.79 33.33
N LYS A 248 30.67 -4.82 34.00
CA LYS A 248 31.19 -3.44 34.11
C LYS A 248 32.43 -3.40 35.01
N MET A 249 32.43 -4.12 36.15
CA MET A 249 33.59 -4.22 37.05
C MET A 249 34.77 -4.99 36.43
N ALA A 250 34.51 -6.04 35.64
CA ALA A 250 35.55 -6.77 34.92
C ALA A 250 36.25 -5.91 33.85
N LYS A 251 35.54 -4.96 33.21
CA LYS A 251 36.15 -4.00 32.29
C LYS A 251 37.01 -2.94 32.99
N THR A 252 36.63 -2.53 34.20
CA THR A 252 37.39 -1.53 34.97
C THR A 252 38.68 -2.10 35.58
N ASN A 253 38.70 -3.39 35.95
CA ASN A 253 39.90 -4.04 36.50
C ASN A 253 40.96 -4.41 35.45
N ILE A 254 40.62 -4.46 34.16
CA ILE A 254 41.59 -4.69 33.07
C ILE A 254 42.35 -3.40 32.70
N MET A 255 41.92 -2.23 33.18
CA MET A 255 42.50 -0.93 32.85
C MET A 255 43.55 -0.41 33.85
N ILE A 256 43.90 -1.19 34.89
CA ILE A 256 44.80 -0.74 35.99
C ILE A 256 46.18 -1.45 36.01
N GLU A 257 46.44 -2.46 35.17
CA GLU A 257 47.76 -3.12 35.12
C GLU A 257 48.45 -3.00 33.74
N GLN A 258 49.09 -1.86 33.48
CA GLN A 258 50.28 -1.75 32.62
C GLN A 258 51.20 -0.62 33.16
N PRO A 259 52.52 -0.83 33.37
CA PRO A 259 53.41 0.13 34.03
C PRO A 259 54.06 1.16 33.08
N LYS A 260 54.49 2.29 33.66
CA LYS A 260 55.28 3.37 33.05
C LYS A 260 56.79 3.20 33.34
N GLU A 261 57.64 3.50 32.36
CA GLU A 261 59.05 3.98 32.47
C GLU A 261 59.35 4.77 31.16
N ASN A 262 59.57 6.09 31.16
CA ASN A 262 60.80 6.89 31.42
C ASN A 262 61.87 6.78 30.29
N THR A 263 62.61 7.79 29.80
CA THR A 263 62.63 9.27 29.73
C THR A 263 63.77 9.66 28.73
N GLU A 264 63.77 10.89 28.18
CA GLU A 264 64.95 11.69 27.71
C GLU A 264 65.68 11.28 26.40
N SER A 265 66.23 12.15 25.52
CA SER A 265 66.60 13.58 25.54
C SER A 265 66.88 14.14 24.12
N LYS A 266 67.04 15.47 24.04
CA LYS A 266 67.30 16.42 22.92
C LYS A 266 68.46 16.07 21.94
N ILE A 267 68.45 16.67 20.74
CA ILE A 267 69.46 17.65 20.20
C ILE A 267 69.15 18.05 18.73
N ASP A 268 69.25 19.36 18.45
CA ASP A 268 69.25 20.04 17.14
C ASP A 268 70.49 19.72 16.27
N LEU A 269 70.42 19.89 14.93
CA LEU A 269 71.32 20.74 14.13
C LEU A 269 71.08 20.65 12.61
N ASN A 270 71.20 21.80 11.96
CA ASN A 270 71.19 22.08 10.51
C ASN A 270 72.24 21.29 9.70
N ASN A 271 71.99 21.11 8.39
CA ASN A 271 72.87 21.57 7.27
C ASN A 271 72.45 20.95 5.90
N ASP A 272 72.12 21.82 4.93
CA ASP A 272 72.48 21.67 3.50
C ASP A 272 73.94 22.18 3.28
N PRO A 273 74.65 22.09 2.13
CA PRO A 273 74.24 21.71 0.75
C PRO A 273 75.28 20.84 -0.07
N GLU A 274 74.96 20.59 -1.37
CA GLU A 274 75.82 20.21 -2.53
C GLU A 274 76.54 18.83 -2.51
N ASP A 275 76.62 18.01 -3.58
CA ASP A 275 77.07 18.33 -4.95
C ASP A 275 76.82 17.17 -5.97
N THR A 276 76.74 17.53 -7.27
CA THR A 276 77.03 16.81 -8.55
C THR A 276 76.39 15.42 -8.87
N ASP A 277 76.00 15.03 -10.11
CA ASP A 277 76.51 15.36 -11.45
C ASP A 277 75.60 14.89 -12.63
N ASN A 278 75.75 15.55 -13.80
CA ASN A 278 75.59 15.12 -15.22
C ASN A 278 74.25 14.85 -15.96
N ASN A 279 73.76 15.92 -16.63
CA ASN A 279 73.56 16.12 -18.10
C ASN A 279 73.57 14.93 -19.11
N LYS A 280 72.56 14.83 -20.00
CA LYS A 280 72.49 15.51 -21.33
C LYS A 280 71.22 15.19 -22.15
N ASN A 281 70.64 16.24 -22.72
CA ASN A 281 69.57 16.30 -23.73
C ASN A 281 70.13 16.20 -25.17
N ASP A 282 69.24 15.98 -26.16
CA ASP A 282 68.96 16.91 -27.28
C ASP A 282 67.95 16.28 -28.29
N ASN A 283 67.38 17.02 -29.26
CA ASN A 283 66.22 17.93 -29.26
C ASN A 283 65.80 18.13 -30.76
N CYS A 284 64.71 18.91 -31.01
CA CYS A 284 64.31 19.65 -32.23
C CYS A 284 63.37 19.01 -33.28
N ASN A 285 62.48 19.72 -34.03
CA ASN A 285 61.66 20.95 -33.88
C ASN A 285 60.85 21.20 -35.21
N LEU A 286 59.66 21.86 -35.13
CA LEU A 286 58.94 22.77 -36.09
C LEU A 286 58.54 22.24 -37.52
N GLU A 287 57.48 22.64 -38.26
CA GLU A 287 56.63 23.87 -38.38
C GLU A 287 55.38 23.67 -39.32
N LYS A 288 54.33 24.51 -39.14
CA LYS A 288 53.38 25.15 -40.14
C LYS A 288 52.14 24.47 -40.81
N GLU A 289 51.03 25.23 -40.75
CA GLU A 289 49.73 25.27 -41.50
C GLU A 289 49.88 25.79 -42.98
N PRO A 290 48.87 25.91 -43.91
CA PRO A 290 47.42 26.24 -43.72
C PRO A 290 46.34 25.73 -44.76
N SER A 291 45.06 26.13 -44.52
CA SER A 291 44.01 26.62 -45.48
C SER A 291 42.97 25.72 -46.23
N VAL A 292 41.75 26.28 -46.33
CA VAL A 292 40.43 25.87 -46.93
C VAL A 292 40.29 26.38 -48.40
N PRO A 293 39.42 25.86 -49.31
CA PRO A 293 38.02 26.36 -49.52
C PRO A 293 36.99 25.24 -49.90
N THR A 294 35.68 25.27 -49.58
CA THR A 294 34.50 26.06 -50.03
C THR A 294 33.94 25.76 -51.44
N THR A 295 32.60 25.78 -51.53
CA THR A 295 31.64 25.91 -52.68
C THR A 295 31.01 24.61 -53.21
N ASN A 296 29.69 24.37 -53.10
CA ASN A 296 28.45 25.07 -53.52
C ASN A 296 27.95 24.65 -54.92
N GLU A 297 26.63 24.36 -54.96
CA GLU A 297 25.67 24.53 -56.08
C GLU A 297 25.78 23.56 -57.29
N THR A 298 24.72 23.11 -57.97
CA THR A 298 23.26 23.35 -57.94
C THR A 298 22.55 22.31 -58.81
N ASP A 299 21.29 22.05 -58.48
CA ASP A 299 20.09 21.84 -59.32
C ASP A 299 20.08 20.97 -60.59
N ILE A 300 19.00 20.19 -60.71
CA ILE A 300 18.04 20.04 -61.85
C ILE A 300 17.16 18.82 -61.46
N GLU A 301 15.96 19.02 -60.90
CA GLU A 301 14.67 19.31 -61.55
C GLU A 301 13.84 18.05 -61.94
N SER A 302 12.69 17.95 -61.29
CA SER A 302 11.38 17.41 -61.69
C SER A 302 11.25 16.14 -62.55
N SER A 303 10.37 15.23 -62.11
CA SER A 303 9.11 15.01 -62.85
C SER A 303 8.10 14.15 -62.06
N LYS A 304 6.87 14.66 -62.00
CA LYS A 304 5.63 13.92 -61.75
C LYS A 304 5.46 12.84 -62.84
N ILE A 305 4.75 11.74 -62.52
CA ILE A 305 3.62 11.17 -63.29
C ILE A 305 3.09 9.92 -62.51
N THR A 306 1.89 10.05 -61.95
CA THR A 306 0.82 9.02 -61.98
C THR A 306 -0.11 9.38 -63.16
N PRO A 307 -1.09 8.57 -63.66
CA PRO A 307 -1.84 7.49 -62.98
C PRO A 307 -2.31 6.34 -63.91
N ALA A 308 -3.37 5.61 -63.48
CA ALA A 308 -4.30 4.72 -64.19
C ALA A 308 -4.03 3.21 -64.04
N THR A 309 -4.98 2.27 -63.87
CA THR A 309 -6.37 2.09 -63.33
C THR A 309 -6.79 0.66 -63.73
N ASP A 310 -7.87 0.13 -63.13
CA ASP A 310 -8.70 -1.02 -63.53
C ASP A 310 -8.24 -2.43 -63.08
N ALA A 311 -9.09 -3.40 -62.69
CA ALA A 311 -10.50 -3.46 -62.30
C ALA A 311 -10.81 -4.87 -61.71
N SER A 312 -11.78 -4.94 -60.78
CA SER A 312 -12.73 -6.02 -60.41
C SER A 312 -12.31 -7.51 -60.25
N SER A 313 -12.68 -8.12 -59.11
CA SER A 313 -13.67 -9.23 -59.03
C SER A 313 -13.93 -9.71 -57.59
N ASP A 314 -15.18 -10.11 -57.36
CA ASP A 314 -15.81 -10.52 -56.10
C ASP A 314 -15.23 -11.80 -55.44
N SER A 315 -15.31 -11.89 -54.11
CA SER A 315 -15.90 -13.06 -53.43
C SER A 315 -16.09 -12.81 -51.93
N ASP A 316 -17.32 -13.08 -51.47
CA ASP A 316 -17.76 -13.10 -50.08
C ASP A 316 -17.05 -14.20 -49.26
N ALA A 317 -16.50 -13.82 -48.09
CA ALA A 317 -16.32 -14.73 -46.97
C ALA A 317 -16.28 -13.96 -45.64
N LEU A 318 -17.21 -14.31 -44.76
CA LEU A 318 -17.46 -13.83 -43.39
C LEU A 318 -16.20 -13.44 -42.58
N THR A 319 -16.13 -12.17 -42.18
CA THR A 319 -15.21 -11.66 -41.16
C THR A 319 -15.96 -11.44 -39.82
N PRO A 320 -15.31 -11.68 -38.66
CA PRO A 320 -15.81 -11.22 -37.37
C PRO A 320 -15.77 -9.68 -37.31
N HIS A 321 -16.79 -9.07 -36.72
CA HIS A 321 -16.83 -7.63 -36.45
C HIS A 321 -15.63 -7.20 -35.59
N GLU A 322 -14.66 -6.51 -36.19
CA GLU A 322 -13.75 -5.62 -35.47
C GLU A 322 -14.54 -4.36 -35.06
N ASP A 323 -14.65 -4.12 -33.76
CA ASP A 323 -15.11 -2.84 -33.25
C ASP A 323 -14.17 -1.73 -33.76
N PRO A 324 -14.68 -0.62 -34.31
CA PRO A 324 -13.83 0.44 -34.83
C PRO A 324 -13.04 1.07 -33.67
N VAL A 325 -11.71 1.04 -33.80
CA VAL A 325 -10.80 1.83 -32.95
C VAL A 325 -11.28 3.29 -33.00
N PRO A 326 -11.72 3.89 -31.87
CA PRO A 326 -12.21 5.25 -31.88
C PRO A 326 -11.07 6.21 -32.23
N PRO A 327 -11.34 7.31 -32.97
CA PRO A 327 -10.31 8.26 -33.34
C PRO A 327 -9.64 8.82 -32.08
N VAL A 328 -8.31 8.79 -32.07
CA VAL A 328 -7.49 9.51 -31.10
C VAL A 328 -7.86 10.99 -31.21
N VAL A 329 -8.65 11.49 -30.26
CA VAL A 329 -8.88 12.93 -30.13
C VAL A 329 -7.52 13.54 -29.76
N PRO A 330 -6.99 14.51 -30.53
CA PRO A 330 -5.71 15.11 -30.24
C PRO A 330 -5.73 15.73 -28.85
N ILE A 331 -4.87 15.23 -27.97
CA ILE A 331 -4.50 15.92 -26.73
C ILE A 331 -3.82 17.22 -27.17
N PRO A 332 -4.18 18.39 -26.60
CA PRO A 332 -3.51 19.63 -26.94
C PRO A 332 -2.00 19.51 -26.67
N PRO A 333 -1.14 20.04 -27.57
CA PRO A 333 0.31 20.04 -27.37
C PRO A 333 0.70 20.62 -26.01
N ILE A 334 1.71 20.04 -25.36
CA ILE A 334 2.28 20.46 -24.06
C ILE A 334 2.64 21.96 -24.04
N ASP A 335 2.91 22.55 -25.21
CA ASP A 335 3.29 23.96 -25.35
C ASP A 335 2.12 24.96 -25.32
N LYS A 336 0.86 24.49 -25.25
CA LYS A 336 -0.34 25.36 -25.23
C LYS A 336 -1.14 25.32 -23.93
N VAL A 337 -0.61 24.72 -22.88
CA VAL A 337 -1.07 25.01 -21.52
C VAL A 337 -0.18 26.12 -21.03
N ASP A 338 -0.70 27.35 -20.97
CA ASP A 338 -0.01 28.44 -20.30
C ASP A 338 0.48 27.92 -18.94
N PRO A 339 1.72 28.24 -18.52
CA PRO A 339 2.13 27.96 -17.15
C PRO A 339 1.01 28.42 -16.22
N PRO A 340 0.71 27.69 -15.13
CA PRO A 340 -0.17 28.24 -14.11
C PRO A 340 0.31 29.66 -13.85
N ALA A 341 -0.63 30.61 -13.96
CA ALA A 341 -0.33 32.03 -13.93
C ALA A 341 0.71 32.31 -12.83
N PRO A 342 1.68 33.21 -13.07
CA PRO A 342 2.65 33.59 -12.03
C PRO A 342 1.88 33.77 -10.74
N SER A 343 2.44 33.19 -9.67
CA SER A 343 1.89 33.13 -8.31
C SER A 343 0.93 34.29 -8.09
N PRO A 344 -0.34 34.04 -7.70
CA PRO A 344 -1.33 35.10 -7.59
C PRO A 344 -0.67 36.30 -6.93
N SER A 345 -0.73 37.45 -7.61
CA SER A 345 -0.43 38.74 -6.99
C SER A 345 -0.96 38.71 -5.56
N GLN A 346 -0.21 39.25 -4.59
CA GLN A 346 -0.42 39.22 -3.13
C GLN A 346 -1.86 39.52 -2.60
N SER A 347 -2.88 39.63 -3.45
CA SER A 347 -4.29 39.88 -3.18
C SER A 347 -5.28 38.73 -3.43
N GLN A 348 -4.90 37.57 -3.98
CA GLN A 348 -5.83 36.43 -4.12
C GLN A 348 -5.63 35.37 -3.03
N ILE A 349 -6.60 35.28 -2.14
CA ILE A 349 -6.69 34.24 -1.10
C ILE A 349 -6.83 32.86 -1.76
N ASN A 350 -5.94 31.91 -1.45
CA ASN A 350 -6.03 30.52 -1.90
C ASN A 350 -7.07 29.75 -1.07
N ALA A 351 -8.35 30.08 -1.28
CA ALA A 351 -9.49 29.44 -0.64
C ALA A 351 -10.72 29.43 -1.54
N PHE A 352 -11.67 28.56 -1.23
CA PHE A 352 -12.96 28.49 -1.90
C PHE A 352 -14.09 28.12 -0.93
N ALA A 353 -15.33 28.41 -1.34
CA ALA A 353 -16.54 27.92 -0.69
C ALA A 353 -17.60 27.68 -1.77
N GLU A 354 -18.26 26.52 -1.73
CA GLU A 354 -19.21 26.09 -2.74
C GLU A 354 -20.40 25.36 -2.09
N ASP A 355 -21.60 25.55 -2.64
CA ASP A 355 -22.77 24.74 -2.33
C ASP A 355 -23.00 23.80 -3.54
N ALA A 356 -22.72 22.50 -3.37
CA ALA A 356 -22.73 21.46 -4.40
C ALA A 356 -23.86 20.46 -4.14
N ASP A 357 -25.06 20.75 -4.66
CA ASP A 357 -26.32 20.17 -4.18
C ASP A 357 -26.45 20.30 -2.66
N GLU A 358 -26.68 19.21 -1.93
CA GLU A 358 -26.77 19.20 -0.47
C GLU A 358 -25.41 19.33 0.22
N TRP A 359 -24.29 19.28 -0.51
CA TRP A 359 -22.97 19.50 0.08
C TRP A 359 -22.66 20.99 0.26
N ILE A 360 -22.06 21.31 1.40
CA ILE A 360 -21.37 22.58 1.65
C ILE A 360 -19.89 22.24 1.69
N ILE A 361 -19.11 22.82 0.78
CA ILE A 361 -17.67 22.57 0.67
C ILE A 361 -16.93 23.87 0.94
N VAL A 362 -15.87 23.79 1.74
CA VAL A 362 -14.91 24.87 1.94
C VAL A 362 -13.50 24.32 1.87
N GLY A 363 -12.57 25.09 1.33
CA GLY A 363 -11.16 24.71 1.25
C GLY A 363 -10.26 25.92 1.32
N ALA A 364 -9.07 25.75 1.90
CA ALA A 364 -8.03 26.78 1.92
C ALA A 364 -6.63 26.16 2.03
N SER A 365 -5.64 26.84 1.44
CA SER A 365 -4.21 26.65 1.69
C SER A 365 -3.65 27.98 2.19
N VAL A 366 -3.04 27.96 3.38
CA VAL A 366 -2.55 29.15 4.06
C VAL A 366 -1.09 28.97 4.42
N GLN A 367 -0.27 29.95 4.04
CA GLN A 367 1.16 29.96 4.32
C GLN A 367 1.46 29.83 5.82
N GLY A 368 2.45 29.01 6.15
CA GLY A 368 2.98 28.80 7.49
C GLY A 368 3.78 29.98 8.01
N ASN A 369 3.85 30.14 9.34
CA ASN A 369 4.61 31.24 9.93
C ASN A 369 6.13 31.11 9.69
N GLY A 370 6.63 29.88 9.56
CA GLY A 370 8.02 29.61 9.20
C GLY A 370 8.30 30.09 7.77
N HIS A 371 7.44 29.73 6.83
CA HIS A 371 7.51 30.18 5.44
C HIS A 371 7.37 31.70 5.29
N ILE A 372 6.50 32.34 6.07
CA ILE A 372 6.42 33.80 6.13
C ILE A 372 7.76 34.39 6.61
N ALA A 373 8.33 33.84 7.68
CA ALA A 373 9.58 34.34 8.25
C ALA A 373 10.78 34.18 7.29
N THR A 374 10.79 33.16 6.45
CA THR A 374 11.84 32.91 5.45
C THR A 374 11.52 33.44 4.06
N ASN A 375 10.38 34.11 3.87
CA ASN A 375 9.87 34.55 2.57
C ASN A 375 9.77 33.40 1.54
N THR A 376 9.47 32.18 2.01
CA THR A 376 9.18 30.99 1.19
C THR A 376 7.70 31.03 0.81
N PRO A 377 7.30 30.86 -0.47
CA PRO A 377 5.87 30.83 -0.84
C PRO A 377 5.17 29.65 -0.17
N CYS A 378 3.83 29.70 -0.11
CA CYS A 378 3.05 28.52 0.27
C CYS A 378 3.34 27.38 -0.73
N GLN A 379 3.82 26.26 -0.21
CA GLN A 379 4.15 25.01 -0.87
C GLN A 379 2.96 24.06 -0.94
N ASP A 380 1.92 24.28 -0.14
CA ASP A 380 0.67 23.55 -0.26
C ASP A 380 -0.26 24.07 -1.37
N ASN A 381 -1.04 23.15 -1.95
CA ASN A 381 -2.14 23.48 -2.85
C ASN A 381 -3.37 22.61 -2.61
N ASN A 382 -4.53 23.14 -3.00
CA ASN A 382 -5.81 22.47 -2.92
C ASN A 382 -6.65 22.73 -4.18
N LYS A 383 -7.63 21.85 -4.44
CA LYS A 383 -8.62 22.06 -5.50
C LYS A 383 -9.90 21.29 -5.22
N TYR A 384 -11.02 21.86 -5.65
CA TYR A 384 -12.33 21.20 -5.67
C TYR A 384 -13.04 21.46 -7.00
N GLU A 385 -13.78 20.47 -7.49
CA GLU A 385 -14.69 20.63 -8.63
C GLU A 385 -15.95 19.80 -8.42
N TYR A 386 -17.12 20.45 -8.48
CA TYR A 386 -18.41 19.78 -8.48
C TYR A 386 -18.74 19.24 -9.88
N LEU A 387 -19.20 17.99 -9.97
CA LEU A 387 -19.46 17.28 -11.23
C LEU A 387 -20.95 17.04 -11.52
N GLY A 388 -21.86 17.42 -10.61
CA GLY A 388 -23.30 17.21 -10.74
C GLY A 388 -23.81 15.95 -10.02
N ASN A 389 -25.11 15.92 -9.71
CA ASN A 389 -25.81 14.80 -9.07
C ASN A 389 -25.16 14.34 -7.74
N GLY A 390 -24.70 15.28 -6.92
CA GLY A 390 -23.98 14.98 -5.68
C GLY A 390 -22.57 14.40 -5.83
N TRP A 391 -22.03 14.34 -7.06
CA TRP A 391 -20.64 13.94 -7.32
C TRP A 391 -19.70 15.13 -7.37
N GLY A 392 -18.50 14.98 -6.79
CA GLY A 392 -17.45 16.00 -6.85
C GLY A 392 -16.09 15.45 -6.44
N ILE A 393 -15.03 16.17 -6.76
CA ILE A 393 -13.64 15.79 -6.49
C ILE A 393 -13.01 16.86 -5.60
N ALA A 394 -12.40 16.45 -4.48
CA ALA A 394 -11.59 17.27 -3.62
C ALA A 394 -10.15 16.73 -3.59
N ILE A 395 -9.17 17.63 -3.72
CA ILE A 395 -7.75 17.27 -3.79
C ILE A 395 -6.93 18.22 -2.93
N THR A 396 -6.02 17.68 -2.13
CA THR A 396 -4.96 18.44 -1.46
C THR A 396 -3.60 17.86 -1.86
N SER A 397 -2.58 18.71 -1.86
CA SER A 397 -1.20 18.33 -2.14
C SER A 397 -0.27 19.23 -1.33
N ASP A 398 0.60 18.61 -0.57
CA ASP A 398 1.62 19.26 0.24
C ASP A 398 2.96 19.14 -0.46
N GLY A 399 3.62 20.27 -0.69
CA GLY A 399 4.92 20.32 -1.31
C GLY A 399 6.04 20.20 -0.30
N ALA A 400 6.92 19.20 -0.44
CA ALA A 400 8.00 18.93 0.51
C ALA A 400 8.84 20.19 0.83
N GLY A 401 8.95 20.54 2.12
CA GLY A 401 9.72 21.70 2.57
C GLY A 401 11.21 21.67 2.16
N SER A 402 11.77 20.46 1.97
CA SER A 402 13.14 20.27 1.48
C SER A 402 13.32 20.50 -0.02
N ALA A 403 12.24 20.60 -0.79
CA ALA A 403 12.28 20.65 -2.25
C ALA A 403 12.08 22.08 -2.78
N LYS A 404 13.07 22.58 -3.53
CA LYS A 404 13.17 23.97 -3.97
C LYS A 404 11.92 24.51 -4.71
N ASN A 405 11.29 23.68 -5.53
CA ASN A 405 10.17 24.05 -6.40
C ASN A 405 8.86 23.36 -5.97
N SER A 406 8.73 22.97 -4.70
CA SER A 406 7.60 22.15 -4.25
C SER A 406 6.24 22.86 -4.36
N HIS A 407 6.19 24.19 -4.20
CA HIS A 407 5.01 25.01 -4.49
C HIS A 407 4.51 24.89 -5.95
N VAL A 408 5.42 24.70 -6.91
CA VAL A 408 5.07 24.40 -8.30
C VAL A 408 4.65 22.94 -8.42
N GLY A 409 5.37 22.03 -7.77
CA GLY A 409 5.09 20.60 -7.76
C GLY A 409 3.67 20.28 -7.27
N SER A 410 3.29 20.74 -6.09
CA SER A 410 1.95 20.54 -5.52
C SER A 410 0.86 21.18 -6.38
N GLY A 411 1.14 22.35 -6.97
CA GLY A 411 0.26 23.02 -7.91
C GLY A 411 0.01 22.20 -9.18
N ILE A 412 1.03 21.57 -9.74
CA ILE A 412 0.89 20.64 -10.87
C ILE A 412 0.07 19.42 -10.46
N VAL A 413 0.39 18.82 -9.31
CA VAL A 413 -0.28 17.62 -8.79
C VAL A 413 -1.78 17.84 -8.68
N VAL A 414 -2.25 18.90 -7.98
CA VAL A 414 -3.69 19.14 -7.82
C VAL A 414 -4.40 19.38 -9.15
N ASN A 415 -3.75 20.08 -10.09
CA ASN A 415 -4.35 20.42 -11.37
C ASN A 415 -4.44 19.21 -12.30
N ARG A 416 -3.36 18.42 -12.42
CA ARG A 416 -3.33 17.23 -13.27
C ARG A 416 -4.20 16.11 -12.71
N ALA A 417 -4.15 15.88 -11.39
CA ALA A 417 -5.02 14.90 -10.75
C ALA A 417 -6.50 15.23 -10.99
N MET A 418 -6.92 16.50 -10.85
CA MET A 418 -8.30 16.92 -11.12
C MET A 418 -8.72 16.58 -12.55
N ILE A 419 -7.90 16.91 -13.55
CA ILE A 419 -8.18 16.62 -14.97
C ILE A 419 -8.35 15.11 -15.19
N HIS A 420 -7.40 14.31 -14.71
CA HIS A 420 -7.38 12.88 -14.97
C HIS A 420 -8.49 12.12 -14.22
N PHE A 421 -8.78 12.47 -12.96
CA PHE A 421 -9.89 11.87 -12.23
C PHE A 421 -11.25 12.27 -12.82
N LYS A 422 -11.43 13.52 -13.29
CA LYS A 422 -12.65 13.91 -14.00
C LYS A 422 -12.84 13.11 -15.29
N ASN A 423 -11.77 12.94 -16.07
CA ASN A 423 -11.80 12.14 -17.29
C ASN A 423 -12.10 10.67 -16.97
N LEU A 424 -11.54 10.12 -15.89
CA LEU A 424 -11.80 8.76 -15.44
C LEU A 424 -13.28 8.57 -15.10
N ILE A 425 -13.86 9.45 -14.27
CA ILE A 425 -15.27 9.38 -13.87
C ILE A 425 -16.18 9.43 -15.11
N LYS A 426 -15.88 10.31 -16.06
CA LYS A 426 -16.63 10.42 -17.33
C LYS A 426 -16.51 9.14 -18.16
N LYS A 427 -15.30 8.60 -18.32
CA LYS A 427 -15.00 7.40 -19.12
C LYS A 427 -15.70 6.16 -18.55
N GLU A 428 -15.69 6.01 -17.24
CA GLU A 428 -16.34 4.85 -16.58
C GLU A 428 -17.87 5.02 -16.43
N GLU A 429 -18.38 6.21 -16.76
CA GLU A 429 -19.79 6.62 -16.64
C GLU A 429 -20.36 6.48 -15.22
N TRP A 430 -19.55 6.68 -14.18
CA TRP A 430 -19.99 6.44 -12.79
C TRP A 430 -21.15 7.34 -12.36
N ILE A 431 -21.15 8.62 -12.78
CA ILE A 431 -22.24 9.56 -12.49
C ILE A 431 -23.55 9.10 -13.16
N LYS A 432 -23.47 8.65 -14.41
CA LYS A 432 -24.65 8.21 -15.18
C LYS A 432 -25.21 6.89 -14.65
N LYS A 433 -24.35 6.00 -14.17
CA LYS A 433 -24.72 4.71 -13.58
C LYS A 433 -25.08 4.80 -12.09
N ASP A 434 -24.80 5.95 -11.47
CA ASP A 434 -24.85 6.19 -10.03
C ASP A 434 -24.26 5.03 -9.21
N LYS A 435 -23.08 4.57 -9.62
CA LYS A 435 -22.47 3.36 -9.08
C LYS A 435 -20.97 3.54 -8.87
N LEU A 436 -20.53 3.28 -7.64
CA LEU A 436 -19.12 3.19 -7.29
C LEU A 436 -18.46 1.96 -7.93
N PRO A 437 -17.17 2.03 -8.33
CA PRO A 437 -16.39 0.88 -8.76
C PRO A 437 -16.24 -0.18 -7.65
N THR A 438 -15.73 -1.36 -8.00
CA THR A 438 -15.23 -2.33 -7.02
C THR A 438 -13.88 -1.88 -6.45
N GLU A 439 -13.47 -2.38 -5.28
CA GLU A 439 -12.15 -2.05 -4.68
C GLU A 439 -11.02 -2.29 -5.68
N VAL A 440 -10.96 -3.49 -6.26
CA VAL A 440 -9.92 -3.88 -7.23
C VAL A 440 -9.90 -2.93 -8.43
N ARG A 441 -11.08 -2.52 -8.91
CA ARG A 441 -11.19 -1.59 -10.03
C ARG A 441 -10.74 -0.19 -9.63
N TRP A 442 -11.11 0.28 -8.44
CA TRP A 442 -10.68 1.57 -7.91
C TRP A 442 -9.17 1.61 -7.71
N THR A 443 -8.58 0.65 -6.99
CA THR A 443 -7.13 0.54 -6.78
C THR A 443 -6.36 0.56 -8.09
N LYS A 444 -6.80 -0.20 -9.10
CA LYS A 444 -6.14 -0.21 -10.42
C LYS A 444 -6.23 1.15 -11.12
N LEU A 445 -7.41 1.75 -11.14
CA LEU A 445 -7.64 3.00 -11.86
C LEU A 445 -6.99 4.20 -11.17
N SER A 446 -7.06 4.29 -9.84
CA SER A 446 -6.44 5.36 -9.07
C SER A 446 -4.92 5.31 -9.19
N TYR A 447 -4.32 4.11 -9.14
CA TYR A 447 -2.89 3.91 -9.43
C TYR A 447 -2.52 4.44 -10.82
N GLN A 448 -3.28 4.08 -11.85
CA GLN A 448 -3.02 4.51 -13.22
C GLN A 448 -3.10 6.03 -13.36
N VAL A 449 -4.11 6.66 -12.75
CA VAL A 449 -4.25 8.11 -12.77
C VAL A 449 -3.09 8.79 -12.04
N LEU A 450 -2.73 8.36 -10.84
CA LEU A 450 -1.63 8.97 -10.09
C LEU A 450 -0.26 8.73 -10.76
N LYS A 451 -0.08 7.60 -11.44
CA LYS A 451 1.12 7.35 -12.25
C LYS A 451 1.20 8.31 -13.45
N LEU A 452 0.08 8.60 -14.12
CA LEU A 452 0.05 9.63 -15.17
C LEU A 452 0.44 11.01 -14.61
N VAL A 453 -0.02 11.36 -13.41
CA VAL A 453 0.38 12.61 -12.75
C VAL A 453 1.89 12.63 -12.43
N HIS A 454 2.47 11.53 -11.95
CA HIS A 454 3.92 11.38 -11.79
C HIS A 454 4.64 11.63 -13.13
N ASP A 455 4.21 10.97 -14.20
CA ASP A 455 4.90 11.03 -15.51
C ASP A 455 4.82 12.44 -16.11
N GLU A 456 3.70 13.15 -15.91
CA GLU A 456 3.56 14.56 -16.30
C GLU A 456 4.43 15.49 -15.46
N LEU A 457 4.61 15.20 -14.17
CA LEU A 457 5.52 15.95 -13.30
C LEU A 457 6.98 15.74 -13.72
N GLU A 458 7.37 14.52 -14.08
CA GLU A 458 8.70 14.19 -14.60
C GLU A 458 8.95 14.86 -15.96
N SER A 459 7.96 14.85 -16.86
CA SER A 459 8.03 15.56 -18.13
C SER A 459 8.18 17.06 -17.92
N PHE A 460 7.45 17.65 -16.98
CA PHE A 460 7.58 19.06 -16.65
C PHE A 460 8.99 19.39 -16.15
N ALA A 461 9.56 18.56 -15.27
CA ALA A 461 10.92 18.73 -14.77
C ALA A 461 11.95 18.74 -15.91
N LYS A 462 11.82 17.80 -16.86
CA LYS A 462 12.65 17.72 -18.07
C LYS A 462 12.51 18.97 -18.94
N THR A 463 11.28 19.40 -19.23
CA THR A 463 11.01 20.60 -20.06
C THR A 463 11.49 21.90 -19.41
N LYS A 464 11.45 21.99 -18.08
CA LYS A 464 11.90 23.17 -17.33
C LYS A 464 13.33 23.07 -16.82
N GLU A 465 14.05 22.01 -17.19
CA GLU A 465 15.44 21.74 -16.79
C GLU A 465 15.66 21.87 -15.26
N CYS A 466 14.68 21.40 -14.47
CA CYS A 466 14.79 21.36 -13.03
C CYS A 466 14.89 19.92 -12.53
N ASP A 467 15.47 19.75 -11.34
CA ASP A 467 15.53 18.43 -10.70
C ASP A 467 14.10 17.94 -10.41
N PHE A 468 13.78 16.71 -10.82
CA PHE A 468 12.48 16.10 -10.56
C PHE A 468 12.16 16.05 -9.06
N LYS A 469 13.17 15.79 -8.21
CA LYS A 469 12.99 15.80 -6.75
C LYS A 469 12.71 17.19 -6.19
N SER A 470 13.05 18.25 -6.92
CA SER A 470 12.70 19.62 -6.52
C SER A 470 11.20 19.93 -6.59
N LEU A 471 10.42 19.08 -7.27
CA LEU A 471 8.95 19.18 -7.40
C LEU A 471 8.21 18.23 -6.46
N SER A 472 8.88 17.64 -5.48
CA SER A 472 8.29 16.62 -4.60
C SER A 472 7.06 17.15 -3.86
N ALA A 473 5.95 16.45 -4.00
CA ALA A 473 4.69 16.77 -3.37
C ALA A 473 3.84 15.51 -3.10
N THR A 474 3.01 15.56 -2.06
CA THR A 474 2.04 14.53 -1.69
C THR A 474 0.76 14.68 -2.53
N VAL A 475 -0.19 13.77 -2.39
CA VAL A 475 -1.54 13.93 -2.95
C VAL A 475 -2.55 13.20 -2.08
N ILE A 476 -3.68 13.81 -1.79
CA ILE A 476 -4.88 13.14 -1.26
C ILE A 476 -6.04 13.50 -2.17
N VAL A 477 -6.76 12.49 -2.65
CA VAL A 477 -7.95 12.64 -3.50
C VAL A 477 -9.14 12.00 -2.82
N VAL A 478 -10.23 12.76 -2.69
CA VAL A 478 -11.54 12.28 -2.28
C VAL A 478 -12.55 12.60 -3.36
N ILE A 479 -13.18 11.57 -3.92
CA ILE A 479 -14.33 11.72 -4.83
C ILE A 479 -15.57 11.37 -4.03
N HIS A 480 -16.46 12.35 -3.81
CA HIS A 480 -17.74 12.10 -3.16
C HIS A 480 -18.83 11.78 -4.17
N SER A 481 -19.81 11.01 -3.73
CA SER A 481 -21.03 10.66 -4.47
C SER A 481 -22.20 10.54 -3.48
N PRO A 482 -23.46 10.41 -3.95
CA PRO A 482 -24.59 10.13 -3.07
C PRO A 482 -24.48 8.82 -2.27
N THR A 483 -23.70 7.85 -2.76
CA THR A 483 -23.64 6.49 -2.20
C THR A 483 -22.36 6.17 -1.42
N GLY A 484 -21.37 7.07 -1.44
CA GLY A 484 -20.12 6.88 -0.72
C GLY A 484 -18.95 7.71 -1.26
N LEU A 485 -17.75 7.37 -0.81
CA LEU A 485 -16.50 8.07 -1.13
C LEU A 485 -15.49 7.14 -1.81
N LEU A 486 -14.77 7.65 -2.80
CA LEU A 486 -13.55 7.03 -3.35
C LEU A 486 -12.35 7.82 -2.87
N VAL A 487 -11.37 7.14 -2.29
CA VAL A 487 -10.21 7.78 -1.68
C VAL A 487 -8.93 7.17 -2.23
N THR A 488 -7.95 8.00 -2.58
CA THR A 488 -6.60 7.55 -2.87
C THR A 488 -5.58 8.58 -2.45
N HIS A 489 -4.39 8.17 -2.01
CA HIS A 489 -3.36 9.11 -1.60
C HIS A 489 -1.93 8.58 -1.73
N VAL A 490 -0.99 9.52 -1.74
CA VAL A 490 0.45 9.31 -1.53
C VAL A 490 0.94 10.43 -0.62
N GLY A 491 1.32 10.10 0.60
CA GLY A 491 1.97 11.02 1.52
C GLY A 491 1.53 10.78 2.95
N ASP A 492 1.76 11.76 3.80
CA ASP A 492 1.59 11.72 5.25
C ASP A 492 0.48 12.63 5.79
N GLY A 493 -0.25 13.32 4.91
CA GLY A 493 -1.44 14.07 5.28
C GLY A 493 -2.56 13.18 5.83
N ARG A 494 -3.67 13.80 6.22
CA ARG A 494 -4.82 13.12 6.86
C ARG A 494 -6.10 13.31 6.09
N ALA A 495 -6.97 12.30 6.14
CA ALA A 495 -8.31 12.38 5.62
C ALA A 495 -9.28 11.55 6.45
N GLY A 496 -10.50 12.05 6.66
CA GLY A 496 -11.51 11.38 7.48
C GLY A 496 -12.93 11.74 7.09
N TYR A 497 -13.88 10.98 7.61
CA TYR A 497 -15.30 11.20 7.38
C TYR A 497 -16.10 10.99 8.65
N LYS A 498 -17.28 11.61 8.69
CA LYS A 498 -18.28 11.41 9.72
C LYS A 498 -19.40 10.54 9.16
N ASP A 499 -19.60 9.35 9.71
CA ASP A 499 -20.66 8.45 9.27
C ASP A 499 -22.06 8.98 9.64
N MET A 500 -23.12 8.30 9.21
CA MET A 500 -24.50 8.69 9.52
C MET A 500 -24.88 8.53 11.00
N ASP A 501 -24.14 7.72 11.78
CA ASP A 501 -24.34 7.57 13.22
C ASP A 501 -23.68 8.69 14.02
N GLY A 502 -22.81 9.47 13.38
CA GLY A 502 -22.15 10.63 13.95
C GLY A 502 -20.75 10.35 14.49
N GLU A 503 -20.17 9.20 14.14
CA GLU A 503 -18.81 8.83 14.52
C GLU A 503 -17.80 9.23 13.44
N TRP A 504 -16.60 9.60 13.89
CA TRP A 504 -15.52 10.07 13.04
C TRP A 504 -14.52 8.95 12.76
N HIS A 505 -14.24 8.71 11.48
CA HIS A 505 -13.36 7.65 11.00
C HIS A 505 -12.26 8.21 10.11
N SER A 506 -11.12 7.52 10.06
CA SER A 506 -10.07 7.82 9.09
C SER A 506 -10.29 7.10 7.75
N MET A 507 -9.99 7.83 6.67
CA MET A 507 -10.05 7.32 5.30
C MET A 507 -8.70 6.79 4.80
N ILE A 508 -7.59 7.20 5.40
CA ILE A 508 -6.24 6.90 4.89
C ILE A 508 -5.27 6.60 6.02
N THR A 509 -4.26 5.78 5.75
CA THR A 509 -3.11 5.56 6.63
C THR A 509 -1.95 6.42 6.11
N PRO A 510 -1.49 7.44 6.87
CA PRO A 510 -0.35 8.25 6.47
C PRO A 510 0.88 7.39 6.19
N HIS A 511 1.54 7.65 5.07
CA HIS A 511 2.78 6.99 4.70
C HIS A 511 3.95 7.64 5.45
N LYS A 512 4.19 7.15 6.68
CA LYS A 512 5.32 7.54 7.56
C LYS A 512 6.35 6.40 7.65
N GLY A 513 7.63 6.73 7.51
CA GLY A 513 8.74 5.75 7.54
C GLY A 513 9.10 5.32 8.96
N GLU A 514 10.21 4.57 9.11
CA GLU A 514 10.68 4.13 10.43
C GLU A 514 11.11 5.31 11.31
N GLU A 515 11.59 6.38 10.68
CA GLU A 515 11.88 7.67 11.30
C GLU A 515 10.65 8.59 11.19
N ALA A 516 10.38 9.37 12.24
CA ALA A 516 9.19 10.23 12.33
C ALA A 516 9.04 11.27 11.18
N ASN A 517 10.12 11.58 10.46
CA ASN A 517 10.17 12.59 9.40
C ASN A 517 10.33 11.98 7.99
N GLN A 518 10.14 10.66 7.83
CA GLN A 518 10.22 10.03 6.52
C GLN A 518 8.85 10.00 5.84
N THR A 519 8.71 10.80 4.80
CA THR A 519 7.52 10.91 3.95
C THR A 519 7.87 10.50 2.53
N ILE A 520 6.90 9.92 1.81
CA ILE A 520 7.01 9.65 0.37
C ILE A 520 6.17 10.62 -0.44
N PHE A 521 6.65 10.93 -1.64
CA PHE A 521 6.04 11.91 -2.53
C PHE A 521 5.67 11.24 -3.85
N LEU A 522 4.83 11.89 -4.65
CA LEU A 522 4.53 11.40 -6.00
C LEU A 522 5.80 11.23 -6.84
N SER A 523 6.86 12.02 -6.62
CA SER A 523 8.17 11.92 -7.28
C SER A 523 9.07 10.78 -6.78
N SER A 524 8.66 10.04 -5.75
CA SER A 524 9.44 8.93 -5.19
C SER A 524 9.46 7.71 -6.11
N GLU A 525 10.45 6.84 -5.95
CA GLU A 525 10.74 5.74 -6.88
C GLU A 525 9.85 4.48 -6.70
N PHE A 526 8.85 4.52 -5.81
CA PHE A 526 7.99 3.37 -5.51
C PHE A 526 7.17 2.88 -6.72
N TRP A 527 6.97 3.70 -7.75
CA TRP A 527 6.26 3.32 -8.98
C TRP A 527 6.89 2.13 -9.71
N ASN A 528 8.19 1.91 -9.52
CA ASN A 528 8.94 0.81 -10.11
C ASN A 528 9.09 -0.36 -9.15
N ILE A 529 8.55 -0.24 -7.94
CA ILE A 529 8.55 -1.27 -6.90
C ILE A 529 7.15 -1.85 -6.84
N PRO A 530 6.93 -3.02 -7.45
CA PRO A 530 5.59 -3.56 -7.50
C PRO A 530 5.17 -3.95 -6.07
N PHE A 531 3.93 -3.63 -5.66
CA PHE A 531 3.43 -3.82 -4.27
C PHE A 531 4.29 -3.15 -3.21
N TYR A 532 4.79 -1.95 -3.48
CA TYR A 532 5.40 -1.13 -2.44
C TYR A 532 4.37 -0.86 -1.34
N GLU A 533 4.75 -1.17 -0.11
CA GLU A 533 3.95 -0.94 1.08
C GLU A 533 4.71 -0.01 2.03
N MET A 534 3.96 0.86 2.70
CA MET A 534 4.45 1.74 3.73
C MET A 534 3.37 1.87 4.81
N SER A 535 3.79 1.86 6.09
CA SER A 535 2.85 1.94 7.22
C SER A 535 1.77 0.84 7.21
N GLY A 536 2.07 -0.32 6.64
CA GLY A 536 1.16 -1.46 6.56
C GLY A 536 0.10 -1.38 5.46
N VAL A 537 0.18 -0.40 4.56
CA VAL A 537 -0.71 -0.25 3.41
C VAL A 537 0.06 -0.14 2.10
N MET A 538 -0.60 -0.52 1.01
CA MET A 538 -0.11 -0.35 -0.36
C MET A 538 0.04 1.13 -0.71
N VAL A 539 1.04 1.47 -1.53
CA VAL A 539 1.23 2.82 -2.07
C VAL A 539 1.08 2.83 -3.60
N PRO A 540 0.26 3.72 -4.17
CA PRO A 540 -0.71 4.58 -3.50
C PRO A 540 -1.77 3.76 -2.76
N GLU A 541 -2.22 4.24 -1.60
CA GLU A 541 -3.36 3.61 -0.93
C GLU A 541 -4.64 3.98 -1.69
N ALA A 542 -5.58 3.06 -1.78
CA ALA A 542 -6.89 3.29 -2.38
C ALA A 542 -7.97 2.56 -1.58
N ARG A 543 -9.04 3.28 -1.20
CA ARG A 543 -10.16 2.76 -0.41
C ARG A 543 -11.49 3.28 -0.94
N ILE A 544 -12.55 2.49 -0.78
CA ILE A 544 -13.93 2.92 -1.00
C ILE A 544 -14.69 2.89 0.33
N ILE A 545 -15.32 4.01 0.68
CA ILE A 545 -16.28 4.09 1.78
C ILE A 545 -17.66 3.88 1.18
N LYS A 546 -18.27 2.72 1.42
CA LYS A 546 -19.54 2.27 0.79
C LYS A 546 -20.77 2.59 1.62
N GLU A 547 -20.81 3.79 2.16
CA GLU A 547 -21.92 4.29 2.94
C GLU A 547 -22.09 5.79 2.72
N LYS A 548 -23.32 6.28 2.95
CA LYS A 548 -23.58 7.71 2.99
C LYS A 548 -22.84 8.29 4.21
N VAL A 549 -22.25 9.47 4.05
CA VAL A 549 -21.52 10.15 5.14
C VAL A 549 -22.09 11.54 5.36
N GLN A 550 -22.04 12.03 6.60
CA GLN A 550 -22.47 13.39 6.94
C GLN A 550 -21.47 14.47 6.53
N ALA A 551 -20.18 14.12 6.56
CA ALA A 551 -19.07 15.03 6.33
C ALA A 551 -17.83 14.26 5.91
N PHE A 552 -16.90 14.94 5.22
CA PHE A 552 -15.55 14.46 5.00
C PHE A 552 -14.55 15.61 5.04
N THR A 553 -13.28 15.27 5.30
CA THR A 553 -12.17 16.21 5.36
C THR A 553 -10.90 15.57 4.79
N LEU A 554 -10.03 16.39 4.22
CA LEU A 554 -8.66 16.05 3.80
C LEU A 554 -7.75 17.25 4.02
N MET A 555 -6.51 17.00 4.45
CA MET A 555 -5.59 18.04 4.90
C MET A 555 -4.11 17.66 4.78
N SER A 556 -3.24 18.68 4.71
CA SER A 556 -1.80 18.54 4.97
C SER A 556 -1.52 18.36 6.48
N ASP A 557 -0.31 17.93 6.81
CA ASP A 557 0.11 17.67 8.19
C ASP A 557 0.17 18.94 9.06
N GLY A 558 0.33 20.12 8.46
CA GLY A 558 0.23 21.40 9.17
C GLY A 558 -1.13 21.65 9.84
N CYS A 559 -2.18 20.88 9.51
CA CYS A 559 -3.45 20.92 10.24
C CYS A 559 -3.61 19.81 11.30
N GLU A 560 -2.70 18.83 11.35
CA GLU A 560 -2.81 17.60 12.14
C GLU A 560 -2.87 17.89 13.66
N ASN A 561 -1.95 18.75 14.15
CA ASN A 561 -1.77 19.09 15.57
C ASN A 561 -3.06 19.46 16.32
N THR A 562 -3.99 20.18 15.66
CA THR A 562 -5.22 20.66 16.30
C THR A 562 -6.47 19.86 15.94
N SER A 563 -6.43 19.12 14.83
CA SER A 563 -7.63 18.54 14.23
C SER A 563 -7.63 17.01 14.25
N TRP A 564 -6.50 16.39 14.62
CA TRP A 564 -6.34 14.94 14.63
C TRP A 564 -5.87 14.42 16.00
N LYS A 565 -6.30 13.22 16.34
CA LYS A 565 -5.71 12.42 17.41
C LYS A 565 -4.65 11.50 16.77
N PHE A 566 -3.39 11.83 17.01
CA PHE A 566 -2.23 11.10 16.53
C PHE A 566 -1.17 11.10 17.64
N ASN A 567 -0.14 10.25 17.48
CA ASN A 567 1.04 10.17 18.36
C ASN A 567 0.69 10.19 19.87
N GLN A 568 -0.25 9.33 20.27
CA GLN A 568 -0.69 9.21 21.65
C GLN A 568 0.26 8.30 22.43
N TYR A 569 0.61 8.68 23.65
CA TYR A 569 1.40 7.84 24.54
C TYR A 569 0.49 6.85 25.26
N ASP A 570 0.79 5.55 25.12
CA ASP A 570 0.17 4.50 25.89
C ASP A 570 1.04 4.17 27.11
N GLU A 571 0.57 4.58 28.30
CA GLU A 571 1.25 4.35 29.57
C GLU A 571 1.42 2.85 29.87
N SER A 572 0.53 1.99 29.36
CA SER A 572 0.58 0.55 29.65
C SER A 572 1.66 -0.18 28.86
N THR A 573 1.94 0.28 27.65
CA THR A 573 2.97 -0.29 26.76
C THR A 573 4.25 0.53 26.71
N GLU A 574 4.27 1.70 27.35
CA GLU A 574 5.34 2.71 27.30
C GLU A 574 5.72 3.09 25.85
N LYS A 575 4.74 3.09 24.95
CA LYS A 575 4.94 3.33 23.51
C LYS A 575 3.98 4.39 23.00
N TYR A 576 4.47 5.15 22.03
CA TYR A 576 3.61 6.00 21.23
C TYR A 576 2.91 5.17 20.15
N TYR A 577 1.65 5.47 19.91
CA TYR A 577 0.87 4.91 18.80
C TYR A 577 0.11 6.01 18.08
N ASP A 578 -0.28 5.76 16.84
CA ASP A 578 -1.05 6.70 16.03
C ASP A 578 -2.50 6.19 15.91
N PRO A 579 -3.44 6.71 16.73
CA PRO A 579 -4.85 6.36 16.59
C PRO A 579 -5.39 6.65 15.19
N ASN A 580 -4.82 7.66 14.52
CA ASN A 580 -5.29 8.16 13.24
C ASN A 580 -6.80 8.45 13.25
N LEU A 581 -7.25 9.29 14.20
CA LEU A 581 -8.67 9.62 14.34
C LEU A 581 -8.94 11.12 14.23
N PRO A 582 -9.95 11.54 13.44
CA PRO A 582 -10.40 12.93 13.46
C PRO A 582 -10.82 13.37 14.86
N PHE A 583 -10.44 14.59 15.25
CA PHE A 583 -10.82 15.13 16.55
C PHE A 583 -12.22 15.77 16.49
N ALA A 584 -13.23 15.06 16.97
CA ALA A 584 -14.62 15.51 16.93
C ALA A 584 -14.85 16.93 17.52
N ASN A 585 -14.18 17.27 18.62
CA ASN A 585 -14.30 18.60 19.25
C ASN A 585 -13.78 19.74 18.36
N PHE A 586 -12.89 19.43 17.42
CA PHE A 586 -12.47 20.39 16.39
C PHE A 586 -13.52 20.48 15.28
N PHE A 587 -13.94 19.35 14.70
CA PHE A 587 -14.78 19.38 13.50
C PHE A 587 -16.25 19.69 13.76
N ASP A 588 -16.87 19.14 14.80
CA ASP A 588 -18.32 19.21 15.00
C ASP A 588 -18.85 20.65 15.13
N PRO A 589 -18.19 21.58 15.87
CA PRO A 589 -18.60 22.98 15.90
C PRO A 589 -18.49 23.66 14.52
N ILE A 590 -17.52 23.27 13.70
CA ILE A 590 -17.30 23.80 12.36
C ILE A 590 -18.41 23.32 11.41
N LEU A 591 -18.75 22.03 11.46
CA LEU A 591 -19.86 21.45 10.69
C LEU A 591 -21.18 22.19 11.00
N ALA A 592 -21.48 22.39 12.29
CA ALA A 592 -22.66 23.14 12.73
C ALA A 592 -22.65 24.59 12.22
N THR A 593 -21.48 25.23 12.24
CA THR A 593 -21.30 26.60 11.73
C THR A 593 -21.61 26.70 10.25
N PHE A 594 -21.12 25.78 9.41
CA PHE A 594 -21.37 25.83 7.97
C PHE A 594 -22.82 25.49 7.60
N ARG A 595 -23.46 24.55 8.29
CA ARG A 595 -24.91 24.32 8.17
C ARG A 595 -25.70 25.59 8.50
N SER A 596 -25.31 26.29 9.56
CA SER A 596 -25.89 27.59 9.97
C SER A 596 -25.64 28.70 8.94
N PHE A 597 -24.46 28.73 8.30
CA PHE A 597 -24.16 29.68 7.23
C PHE A 597 -25.05 29.46 6.01
N ARG A 598 -25.29 28.21 5.62
CA ARG A 598 -26.20 27.89 4.52
C ARG A 598 -27.66 28.23 4.85
N SER A 599 -28.14 27.88 6.04
CA SER A 599 -29.52 28.20 6.45
C SER A 599 -29.78 29.71 6.53
N LYS A 600 -28.77 30.49 6.97
CA LYS A 600 -28.81 31.96 7.03
C LYS A 600 -28.45 32.65 5.72
N LYS A 601 -28.23 31.90 4.63
CA LYS A 601 -27.84 32.42 3.31
C LYS A 601 -26.60 33.33 3.35
N VAL A 602 -25.63 33.01 4.20
CA VAL A 602 -24.33 33.68 4.20
C VAL A 602 -23.68 33.44 2.83
N SER A 603 -23.22 34.51 2.18
CA SER A 603 -22.63 34.44 0.84
C SER A 603 -21.40 33.54 0.80
N LEU A 604 -21.16 32.87 -0.33
CA LEU A 604 -19.99 32.00 -0.54
C LEU A 604 -18.69 32.76 -0.29
N GLU A 605 -18.57 34.01 -0.78
CA GLU A 605 -17.41 34.86 -0.51
C GLU A 605 -17.15 35.07 0.98
N LYS A 606 -18.19 35.32 1.78
CA LYS A 606 -18.03 35.47 3.23
C LYS A 606 -17.68 34.15 3.92
N ARG A 607 -18.19 33.02 3.44
CA ARG A 607 -17.81 31.68 3.94
C ARG A 607 -16.35 31.37 3.62
N LYS A 608 -15.91 31.67 2.39
CA LYS A 608 -14.53 31.53 1.91
C LYS A 608 -13.57 32.33 2.78
N THR A 609 -13.80 33.63 2.97
CA THR A 609 -12.95 34.47 3.83
C THR A 609 -12.92 33.94 5.26
N LYS A 610 -14.08 33.59 5.83
CA LYS A 610 -14.14 33.03 7.19
C LYS A 610 -13.39 31.72 7.33
N TRP A 611 -13.45 30.84 6.33
CA TRP A 611 -12.70 29.58 6.34
C TRP A 611 -11.21 29.81 6.25
N HIS A 612 -10.77 30.66 5.32
CA HIS A 612 -9.36 31.06 5.21
C HIS A 612 -8.83 31.63 6.52
N ASP A 613 -9.53 32.61 7.12
CA ASP A 613 -9.09 33.25 8.36
C ASP A 613 -9.08 32.26 9.53
N PHE A 614 -10.02 31.30 9.54
CA PHE A 614 -10.02 30.22 10.52
C PHE A 614 -8.81 29.31 10.37
N ILE A 615 -8.42 28.90 9.16
CA ILE A 615 -7.22 28.09 8.92
C ILE A 615 -5.95 28.90 9.23
N LYS A 616 -5.95 30.20 8.97
CA LYS A 616 -4.81 31.07 9.27
C LYS A 616 -4.55 31.20 10.77
N GLU A 617 -5.59 31.50 11.56
CA GLU A 617 -5.42 31.94 12.94
C GLU A 617 -6.60 31.63 13.86
N GLY A 618 -7.51 30.74 13.47
CA GLY A 618 -8.74 30.43 14.20
C GLY A 618 -8.54 29.78 15.57
N ASN A 619 -7.33 29.30 15.88
CA ASN A 619 -6.98 28.77 17.20
C ASN A 619 -5.47 28.95 17.49
N LYS A 620 -5.08 28.67 18.75
CA LYS A 620 -3.69 28.81 19.21
C LYS A 620 -2.69 27.90 18.49
N SER A 621 -3.13 26.75 17.98
CA SER A 621 -2.27 25.84 17.21
C SER A 621 -1.96 26.44 15.84
N PHE A 622 -2.99 26.86 15.09
CA PHE A 622 -2.81 27.49 13.77
C PHE A 622 -1.96 28.77 13.83
N ILE A 623 -2.15 29.58 14.87
CA ILE A 623 -1.32 30.78 15.10
C ILE A 623 0.17 30.44 15.26
N LYS A 624 0.50 29.27 15.82
CA LYS A 624 1.87 28.84 16.07
C LYS A 624 2.44 27.95 14.97
N GLU A 625 1.59 27.47 14.06
CA GLU A 625 1.99 26.51 13.05
C GLU A 625 3.01 27.13 12.10
N THR A 626 4.18 26.49 12.02
CA THR A 626 5.29 26.96 11.21
C THR A 626 5.13 26.52 9.77
N ASP A 627 4.52 25.36 9.55
CA ASP A 627 4.27 24.84 8.20
C ASP A 627 2.99 25.38 7.57
N ASP A 628 2.86 25.16 6.27
CA ASP A 628 1.65 25.49 5.54
C ASP A 628 0.46 24.68 6.04
N LYS A 629 -0.72 25.29 5.95
CA LYS A 629 -1.96 24.72 6.45
C LYS A 629 -2.95 24.59 5.32
N THR A 630 -3.26 23.36 4.95
CA THR A 630 -4.26 23.09 3.92
C THR A 630 -5.33 22.16 4.43
N MET A 631 -6.59 22.55 4.26
CA MET A 631 -7.74 21.72 4.63
C MET A 631 -8.91 21.98 3.69
N ILE A 632 -9.51 20.90 3.19
CA ILE A 632 -10.84 20.90 2.58
C ILE A 632 -11.80 20.19 3.53
N LEU A 633 -12.93 20.82 3.80
CA LEU A 633 -14.02 20.28 4.62
C LEU A 633 -15.33 20.30 3.82
N ALA A 634 -16.04 19.19 3.86
CA ALA A 634 -17.33 19.01 3.22
C ALA A 634 -18.36 18.53 4.24
N VAL A 635 -19.58 19.07 4.18
CA VAL A 635 -20.68 18.67 5.08
C VAL A 635 -22.02 18.67 4.35
N LEU A 636 -22.84 17.65 4.59
CA LEU A 636 -24.22 17.63 4.15
C LEU A 636 -25.04 18.68 4.91
N TYR A 637 -25.79 19.48 4.16
CA TYR A 637 -26.70 20.48 4.69
C TYR A 637 -27.85 19.86 5.48
N LYS A 638 -28.42 18.77 4.94
CA LYS A 638 -29.47 17.96 5.57
C LYS A 638 -29.02 16.51 5.70
N LEU A 639 -29.32 15.90 6.83
CA LEU A 639 -28.99 14.50 7.12
C LEU A 639 -30.06 13.56 6.57
#